data_AF-A0AAQ6IVC3-F1
#
_entry.id   AF-A0AAQ6IVC3-F1
#
_cell.length_a   1.000
_cell.length_b   1.000
_cell.length_c   1.000
_cell.angle_alpha   90.00
_cell.angle_beta   90.00
_cell.angle_gamma   90.00
#
_symmetry.space_group_name_H-M   'P 1'
#
loop_
_entity.id
_entity.type
_entity.pdbx_description
1 polymer ?
#
loop_
_entity_poly.entity_id
_entity_poly.type
_entity_poly.pdbx_seq_one_letter_code
_entity_poly.pdbx_strand_id
1 'polypeptide(L)'
;MRCRIWVENCRRADLEAKTSDQLNKHYRLCAKHFDPAMVCKTSPYRTVLKDTAIPTIFDLTSHLKNPHTRHRKRIKELTEEDIRKIKERRLASSIEQLVSKKDAAVEDNTSTNEDEPQLSTEEKEFREYLRSLFEVVVMLGKQRIPLVTDRASEEEHNLNNFQALLDYRMNSGDEALKKRFEGTAVNREYLSAIQQSQLLDVCENTVREEMLMEVRESRFFSLVTGDLVDFANEKHLPLFLRFVNQQNVLREEFLDFVPFDGDESTLVERLEAQLTDRWGLSMEDCRGQAHKATGTSTTKMKAVAILLMEKYPLALHMPCSHTALNIHLANSLPFPNVQVVMETLRRIGAFFKTPLTQDELEKAVSAHNQKNEERCSALKQMCVPGWTEQHNVFDVLVDLLPPLLLCLDTIRDNDDGKFADAVASTAYSVAETLADFEIIVTIVILKNVLTFTRAFGRNLQGETLDVFFAANSLTAVLHSLNEVNDNIDVYHEFWYEEAVSVAAVLEVPVTIPRLFLRKQRAAEVSEIQADAYFKEYVTVAVIRGIMQEVEDMFSETNLKALKCLSLVPAVMGQMKFNTTEENYAEVYRNDLPNPDTLPAELHCWRIKWKHRGKEVRLPTTIHETLQLPDVKFFPNVNSFLKVLSTLPALKLEEDKSDTASERLRSYLNSVPSRQCNKSLVMLNINTHVKHDLDVMVDKYCRLYPEDDAEAEAESEEVAEEDVTMK
;
A
#
# COMPACT_ATOMS: atom_id res chain seq x y z
N MET A 1 17.07 13.66 -48.69
CA MET A 1 17.22 12.21 -48.42
C MET A 1 17.93 11.93 -47.09
N ARG A 2 19.18 12.37 -46.87
CA ARG A 2 19.94 12.11 -45.62
C ARG A 2 19.27 12.60 -44.34
N CYS A 3 18.72 13.82 -44.33
CA CYS A 3 18.05 14.38 -43.15
C CYS A 3 16.73 13.65 -42.80
N ARG A 4 16.07 13.05 -43.79
CA ARG A 4 14.84 12.27 -43.58
C ARG A 4 15.16 10.90 -42.98
N ILE A 5 16.15 10.19 -43.56
CA ILE A 5 16.66 8.92 -43.01
C ILE A 5 17.28 9.13 -41.62
N TRP A 6 17.88 10.30 -41.36
CA TRP A 6 18.37 10.68 -40.04
C TRP A 6 17.25 10.71 -38.98
N VAL A 7 16.10 11.30 -39.31
CA VAL A 7 14.94 11.37 -38.40
C VAL A 7 14.31 9.99 -38.21
N GLU A 8 14.15 9.23 -39.29
CA GLU A 8 13.63 7.85 -39.24
C GLU A 8 14.53 6.95 -38.37
N ASN A 9 15.85 7.05 -38.49
CA ASN A 9 16.79 6.23 -37.73
C ASN A 9 16.94 6.69 -36.26
N CYS A 10 16.70 7.96 -35.94
CA CYS A 10 16.82 8.46 -34.57
C CYS A 10 15.52 8.33 -33.75
N ARG A 11 14.38 8.01 -34.39
CA ARG A 11 13.05 7.81 -33.77
C ARG A 11 12.64 8.91 -32.80
N ARG A 12 12.94 10.17 -33.14
CA ARG A 12 12.58 11.34 -32.34
C ARG A 12 11.32 12.01 -32.88
N ALA A 13 10.21 11.86 -32.16
CA ALA A 13 8.92 12.44 -32.52
C ALA A 13 8.96 13.97 -32.73
N ASP A 14 9.84 14.69 -32.02
CA ASP A 14 9.95 16.16 -32.13
C ASP A 14 10.67 16.65 -33.42
N LEU A 15 11.18 15.73 -34.23
CA LEU A 15 11.87 16.01 -35.49
C LEU A 15 11.10 15.55 -36.73
N GLU A 16 10.05 14.74 -36.58
CA GLU A 16 9.26 14.17 -37.70
C GLU A 16 8.51 15.23 -38.50
N ALA A 17 7.99 16.26 -37.85
CA ALA A 17 7.27 17.35 -38.50
C ALA A 17 8.18 18.38 -39.22
N LYS A 18 9.52 18.22 -39.18
CA LYS A 18 10.46 19.23 -39.70
C LYS A 18 10.93 18.92 -41.12
N THR A 19 11.05 19.96 -41.94
CA THR A 19 11.51 19.80 -43.32
C THR A 19 13.00 19.47 -43.39
N SER A 20 13.44 18.79 -44.46
CA SER A 20 14.86 18.41 -44.64
C SER A 20 15.81 19.61 -44.60
N ASP A 21 15.38 20.79 -45.08
CA ASP A 21 16.17 22.02 -45.03
C ASP A 21 16.28 22.60 -43.61
N GLN A 22 15.20 22.56 -42.83
CA GLN A 22 15.22 22.96 -41.42
C GLN A 22 16.15 22.05 -40.60
N LEU A 23 16.09 20.74 -40.85
CA LEU A 23 16.95 19.76 -40.19
C LEU A 23 18.42 20.02 -40.53
N ASN A 24 18.77 20.21 -41.81
CA ASN A 24 20.15 20.49 -42.23
C ASN A 24 20.71 21.82 -41.66
N LYS A 25 19.85 22.86 -41.58
CA LYS A 25 20.28 24.20 -41.15
C LYS A 25 20.43 24.31 -39.64
N HIS A 26 19.52 23.68 -38.88
CA HIS A 26 19.43 23.86 -37.43
C HIS A 26 19.96 22.68 -36.62
N TYR A 27 20.11 21.51 -37.24
CA TYR A 27 20.55 20.30 -36.55
C TYR A 27 21.77 19.70 -37.24
N ARG A 28 22.93 19.79 -36.59
CA ARG A 28 24.19 19.24 -37.10
C ARG A 28 24.52 17.94 -36.42
N LEU A 29 24.75 16.90 -37.22
CA LEU A 29 25.24 15.62 -36.75
C LEU A 29 26.74 15.63 -36.60
N CYS A 30 27.23 15.13 -35.46
CA CYS A 30 28.65 14.87 -35.32
C CYS A 30 29.04 13.58 -36.05
N ALA A 31 30.33 13.43 -36.39
CA ALA A 31 30.84 12.29 -37.14
C ALA A 31 30.64 10.93 -36.44
N LYS A 32 30.32 10.91 -35.13
CA LYS A 32 30.06 9.68 -34.36
C LYS A 32 28.76 8.97 -34.74
N HIS A 33 27.85 9.65 -35.43
CA HIS A 33 26.59 9.07 -35.91
C HIS A 33 26.71 8.35 -37.26
N PHE A 34 27.91 8.34 -37.84
CA PHE A 34 28.20 7.73 -39.12
C PHE A 34 29.20 6.60 -38.93
N ASP A 35 29.03 5.53 -39.70
CA ASP A 35 30.02 4.46 -39.79
C ASP A 35 31.40 5.04 -40.19
N PRO A 36 32.50 4.72 -39.48
CA PRO A 36 33.84 5.16 -39.83
C PRO A 36 34.25 4.91 -41.29
N ALA A 37 33.72 3.87 -41.94
CA ALA A 37 33.97 3.56 -43.35
C ALA A 37 33.35 4.59 -44.33
N MET A 38 32.40 5.40 -43.87
CA MET A 38 31.75 6.46 -44.63
C MET A 38 32.46 7.83 -44.49
N VAL A 39 33.50 7.91 -43.67
CA VAL A 39 34.30 9.11 -43.45
C VAL A 39 35.60 9.07 -44.26
N CYS A 40 35.76 9.98 -45.21
CA CYS A 40 37.01 10.20 -45.94
C CYS A 40 37.94 11.12 -45.14
N LYS A 41 39.10 10.61 -44.74
CA LYS A 41 40.19 11.43 -44.18
C LYS A 41 40.98 12.05 -45.33
N THR A 42 40.67 13.31 -45.66
CA THR A 42 41.39 14.05 -46.72
C THR A 42 42.60 14.79 -46.18
N SER A 43 42.69 15.01 -44.86
CA SER A 43 43.91 15.47 -44.17
C SER A 43 43.86 15.11 -42.67
N PRO A 44 44.97 15.23 -41.92
CA PRO A 44 45.00 14.97 -40.47
C PRO A 44 44.05 15.86 -39.67
N TYR A 45 43.62 16.99 -40.26
CA TYR A 45 42.78 17.99 -39.62
C TYR A 45 41.39 18.12 -40.26
N ARG A 46 41.07 17.32 -41.30
CA ARG A 46 39.81 17.41 -42.04
C ARG A 46 39.25 16.04 -42.42
N THR A 47 38.12 15.72 -41.80
CA THR A 47 37.27 14.57 -42.12
C THR A 47 36.07 15.04 -42.93
N VAL A 48 35.83 14.44 -44.10
CA VAL A 48 34.70 14.74 -44.97
C VAL A 48 33.89 13.46 -45.16
N LEU A 49 32.57 13.53 -45.07
CA LEU A 49 31.68 12.39 -45.33
C LEU A 49 31.59 12.11 -46.83
N LYS A 50 31.52 10.84 -47.23
CA LYS A 50 31.25 10.45 -48.63
C LYS A 50 29.89 10.98 -49.10
N ASP A 51 29.71 11.18 -50.40
CA ASP A 51 28.45 11.66 -51.00
C ASP A 51 27.28 10.66 -50.90
N THR A 52 27.54 9.44 -50.44
CA THR A 52 26.52 8.44 -50.10
C THR A 52 26.40 8.14 -48.60
N ALA A 53 27.07 8.91 -47.73
CA ALA A 53 27.06 8.65 -46.29
C ALA A 53 25.68 8.89 -45.66
N ILE A 54 25.17 7.88 -44.95
CA ILE A 54 23.90 7.89 -44.23
C ILE A 54 24.21 7.70 -42.73
N PRO A 55 23.63 8.51 -41.82
CA PRO A 55 23.81 8.32 -40.39
C PRO A 55 23.04 7.07 -39.92
N THR A 56 23.76 6.08 -39.43
CA THR A 56 23.23 4.75 -39.05
C THR A 56 23.44 4.43 -37.58
N ILE A 57 24.23 5.22 -36.85
CA ILE A 57 24.62 4.93 -35.46
C ILE A 57 23.86 5.87 -34.51
N PHE A 58 22.83 5.31 -33.88
CA PHE A 58 22.08 5.94 -32.81
C PHE A 58 22.04 4.99 -31.63
N ASP A 59 22.93 5.24 -30.66
CA ASP A 59 22.94 4.47 -29.43
C ASP A 59 21.93 5.09 -28.45
N LEU A 60 20.76 4.46 -28.38
CA LEU A 60 19.63 4.85 -27.53
C LEU A 60 19.96 4.78 -26.02
N THR A 61 21.14 4.24 -25.64
CA THR A 61 21.58 4.13 -24.24
C THR A 61 22.60 5.19 -23.81
N SER A 62 23.09 6.02 -24.73
CA SER A 62 24.23 6.92 -24.46
C SER A 62 23.93 8.10 -23.51
N HIS A 63 22.66 8.49 -23.36
CA HIS A 63 22.25 9.56 -22.44
C HIS A 63 22.22 9.13 -20.97
N LEU A 64 22.29 7.83 -20.68
CA LEU A 64 22.23 7.29 -19.33
C LEU A 64 23.60 7.09 -18.66
N LYS A 65 24.72 7.37 -19.35
CA LYS A 65 26.07 6.95 -18.86
C LYS A 65 27.18 8.00 -18.78
N ASN A 66 26.95 9.32 -18.96
CA ASN A 66 28.09 10.26 -18.78
C ASN A 66 27.72 11.71 -18.39
N PRO A 67 28.00 12.17 -17.14
CA PRO A 67 27.74 13.54 -16.69
C PRO A 67 28.76 14.60 -17.15
N HIS A 68 29.91 14.22 -17.74
CA HIS A 68 31.09 15.10 -17.76
C HIS A 68 31.36 15.95 -19.01
N THR A 69 30.42 16.11 -19.95
CA THR A 69 30.64 17.01 -21.11
C THR A 69 29.65 18.17 -21.15
N ARG A 70 29.78 19.12 -20.21
CA ARG A 70 29.18 20.46 -20.31
C ARG A 70 30.26 21.53 -20.21
N HIS A 71 30.80 21.96 -21.36
CA HIS A 71 31.52 23.23 -21.43
C HIS A 71 31.20 24.04 -22.70
N ARG A 72 30.84 25.31 -22.43
CA ARG A 72 30.55 26.49 -23.30
C ARG A 72 29.15 26.54 -23.93
N LYS A 73 28.38 27.63 -23.83
CA LYS A 73 28.68 29.07 -23.58
C LYS A 73 27.72 29.70 -22.56
N ARG A 74 28.24 30.69 -21.81
CA ARG A 74 27.57 31.57 -20.85
C ARG A 74 26.23 32.10 -21.40
N ILE A 75 25.12 31.71 -20.78
CA ILE A 75 23.80 32.33 -20.96
C ILE A 75 23.72 33.47 -19.93
N LYS A 76 23.30 34.66 -20.35
CA LYS A 76 23.12 35.83 -19.50
C LYS A 76 22.00 35.54 -18.49
N GLU A 77 22.30 35.58 -17.20
CA GLU A 77 21.27 35.52 -16.15
C GLU A 77 20.39 36.78 -16.27
N LEU A 78 19.08 36.55 -16.41
CA LEU A 78 18.06 37.59 -16.51
C LEU A 78 17.63 37.98 -15.10
N THR A 79 17.59 39.28 -14.81
CA THR A 79 17.11 39.76 -13.50
C THR A 79 15.61 39.55 -13.35
N GLU A 80 15.08 39.54 -12.12
CA GLU A 80 13.63 39.40 -11.89
C GLU A 80 12.81 40.46 -12.63
N GLU A 81 13.35 41.67 -12.81
CA GLU A 81 12.74 42.74 -13.61
C GLU A 81 12.69 42.39 -15.11
N ASP A 82 13.71 41.68 -15.63
CA ASP A 82 13.73 41.20 -17.01
C ASP A 82 12.74 40.05 -17.21
N ILE A 83 12.62 39.15 -16.22
CA ILE A 83 11.63 38.06 -16.23
C ILE A 83 10.22 38.64 -16.15
N ARG A 84 9.99 39.70 -15.36
CA ARG A 84 8.70 40.39 -15.28
C ARG A 84 8.36 41.09 -16.59
N LYS A 85 9.31 41.80 -17.22
CA LYS A 85 9.12 42.41 -18.55
C LYS A 85 8.90 41.38 -19.65
N ILE A 86 9.51 40.20 -19.56
CA ILE A 86 9.28 39.08 -20.49
C ILE A 86 7.88 38.49 -20.28
N LYS A 87 7.41 38.39 -19.03
CA LYS A 87 6.03 37.96 -18.71
C LYS A 87 5.00 38.99 -19.16
N GLU A 88 5.24 40.29 -18.95
CA GLU A 88 4.37 41.38 -19.40
C GLU A 88 4.31 41.46 -20.93
N ARG A 89 5.43 41.27 -21.64
CA ARG A 89 5.45 41.19 -23.12
C ARG A 89 4.78 39.94 -23.66
N ARG A 90 4.86 38.81 -22.94
CA ARG A 90 4.11 37.59 -23.30
C ARG A 90 2.61 37.78 -23.08
N LEU A 91 2.22 38.44 -21.99
CA LEU A 91 0.82 38.74 -21.71
C LEU A 91 0.25 39.75 -22.74
N ALA A 92 1.02 40.79 -23.08
CA ALA A 92 0.64 41.75 -24.11
C ALA A 92 0.56 41.09 -25.50
N SER A 93 1.47 40.18 -25.83
CA SER A 93 1.43 39.39 -27.07
C SER A 93 0.25 38.42 -27.11
N SER A 94 -0.16 37.83 -25.97
CA SER A 94 -1.34 36.98 -25.89
C SER A 94 -2.64 37.79 -25.96
N ILE A 95 -2.65 39.02 -25.44
CA ILE A 95 -3.79 39.95 -25.54
C ILE A 95 -3.91 40.49 -26.98
N GLU A 96 -2.79 40.85 -27.63
CA GLU A 96 -2.79 41.23 -29.05
C GLU A 96 -3.20 40.07 -29.97
N GLN A 97 -2.84 38.81 -29.63
CA GLN A 97 -3.32 37.61 -30.35
C GLN A 97 -4.81 37.31 -30.13
N LEU A 98 -5.37 37.69 -28.97
CA LEU A 98 -6.80 37.55 -28.69
C LEU A 98 -7.63 38.68 -29.34
N VAL A 99 -7.06 39.88 -29.46
CA VAL A 99 -7.68 41.01 -30.17
C VAL A 99 -7.59 40.81 -31.69
N SER A 100 -6.47 40.30 -32.23
CA SER A 100 -6.35 39.97 -33.66
C SER A 100 -7.24 38.81 -34.10
N LYS A 101 -7.56 37.85 -33.21
CA LYS A 101 -8.53 36.78 -33.46
C LYS A 101 -9.99 37.26 -33.45
N LYS A 102 -10.29 38.43 -32.87
CA LYS A 102 -11.64 39.00 -32.80
C LYS A 102 -11.92 39.97 -33.95
N ASP A 103 -10.90 40.67 -34.44
CA ASP A 103 -11.02 41.63 -35.56
C ASP A 103 -10.91 40.96 -36.95
N ALA A 104 -10.39 39.73 -37.05
CA ALA A 104 -10.33 38.96 -38.30
C ALA A 104 -11.64 38.20 -38.66
N ALA A 105 -12.67 38.28 -37.81
CA ALA A 105 -13.94 37.57 -38.02
C ALA A 105 -15.00 38.37 -38.81
N VAL A 106 -14.66 39.57 -39.33
CA VAL A 106 -15.64 40.46 -39.98
C VAL A 106 -15.35 40.75 -41.46
N GLU A 107 -14.16 40.48 -41.98
CA GLU A 107 -13.88 40.69 -43.41
C GLU A 107 -13.14 39.51 -44.05
N ASP A 108 -13.66 39.09 -45.20
CA ASP A 108 -13.23 38.03 -46.13
C ASP A 108 -13.58 36.57 -45.84
N ASN A 109 -14.85 36.27 -46.12
CA ASN A 109 -15.24 35.13 -46.93
C ASN A 109 -14.36 35.03 -48.19
N THR A 110 -13.40 34.09 -48.25
CA THR A 110 -13.24 33.10 -49.35
C THR A 110 -11.92 32.31 -49.22
N SER A 111 -12.05 30.98 -49.28
CA SER A 111 -11.06 29.94 -49.61
C SER A 111 -10.05 29.41 -48.55
N THR A 112 -10.26 28.12 -48.25
CA THR A 112 -9.32 27.03 -47.88
C THR A 112 -8.82 26.85 -46.43
N ASN A 113 -9.02 25.60 -45.96
CA ASN A 113 -8.79 24.99 -44.65
C ASN A 113 -7.32 24.67 -44.30
N GLU A 114 -7.15 24.25 -43.02
CA GLU A 114 -6.08 23.45 -42.36
C GLU A 114 -5.00 24.27 -41.60
N ASP A 115 -4.66 24.06 -40.32
CA ASP A 115 -4.80 22.90 -39.41
C ASP A 115 -4.87 23.29 -37.90
N GLU A 116 -6.00 23.01 -37.27
CA GLU A 116 -6.15 22.55 -35.87
C GLU A 116 -7.23 21.45 -35.99
N PRO A 117 -7.03 20.20 -35.52
CA PRO A 117 -8.03 19.16 -35.75
C PRO A 117 -9.30 19.54 -34.98
N GLN A 118 -10.29 20.06 -35.70
CA GLN A 118 -11.60 20.34 -35.14
C GLN A 118 -12.28 18.98 -34.93
N LEU A 119 -12.39 18.56 -33.67
CA LEU A 119 -13.17 17.38 -33.29
C LEU A 119 -14.54 17.44 -33.97
N SER A 120 -14.92 16.35 -34.63
CA SER A 120 -16.21 16.23 -35.31
C SER A 120 -17.35 16.43 -34.29
N THR A 121 -18.54 16.80 -34.78
CA THR A 121 -19.72 16.90 -33.90
C THR A 121 -20.03 15.58 -33.21
N GLU A 122 -19.83 14.45 -33.90
CA GLU A 122 -20.02 13.10 -33.37
C GLU A 122 -18.99 12.76 -32.28
N GLU A 123 -17.73 13.12 -32.50
CA GLU A 123 -16.66 12.93 -31.50
C GLU A 123 -16.91 13.74 -30.22
N LYS A 124 -17.45 14.96 -30.35
CA LYS A 124 -17.82 15.79 -29.20
C LYS A 124 -18.99 15.19 -28.42
N GLU A 125 -20.01 14.70 -29.11
CA GLU A 125 -21.16 14.05 -28.49
C GLU A 125 -20.76 12.75 -27.78
N PHE A 126 -19.86 11.96 -28.38
CA PHE A 126 -19.33 10.73 -27.77
C PHE A 126 -18.49 11.01 -26.51
N ARG A 127 -17.64 12.05 -26.54
CA ARG A 127 -16.86 12.45 -25.36
C ARG A 127 -17.74 12.90 -24.20
N GLU A 128 -18.84 13.63 -24.48
CA GLU A 128 -19.79 14.04 -23.43
C GLU A 128 -20.57 12.83 -22.87
N TYR A 129 -20.95 11.88 -23.73
CA TYR A 129 -21.52 10.59 -23.31
C TYR A 129 -20.58 9.83 -22.36
N LEU A 130 -19.29 9.68 -22.73
CA LEU A 130 -18.29 9.04 -21.88
C LEU A 130 -18.09 9.78 -20.56
N ARG A 131 -18.09 11.12 -20.57
CA ARG A 131 -18.00 11.92 -19.36
C ARG A 131 -19.14 11.59 -18.40
N SER A 132 -20.38 11.55 -18.89
CA SER A 132 -21.54 11.18 -18.09
C SER A 132 -21.44 9.78 -17.49
N LEU A 133 -20.91 8.81 -18.25
CA LEU A 133 -20.67 7.45 -17.74
C LEU A 133 -19.60 7.43 -16.64
N PHE A 134 -18.47 8.10 -16.85
CA PHE A 134 -17.40 8.17 -15.86
C PHE A 134 -17.85 8.83 -14.56
N GLU A 135 -18.69 9.88 -14.63
CA GLU A 135 -19.29 10.48 -13.44
C GLU A 135 -20.10 9.49 -12.61
N VAL A 136 -20.89 8.62 -13.26
CA VAL A 136 -21.67 7.58 -12.58
C VAL A 136 -20.75 6.56 -11.93
N VAL A 137 -19.75 6.05 -12.65
CA VAL A 137 -18.78 5.06 -12.12
C VAL A 137 -18.02 5.63 -10.92
N VAL A 138 -17.52 6.87 -11.02
CA VAL A 138 -16.79 7.54 -9.94
C VAL A 138 -17.69 7.76 -8.72
N MET A 139 -18.95 8.14 -8.93
CA MET A 139 -19.92 8.30 -7.84
C MET A 139 -20.17 6.97 -7.12
N LEU A 140 -20.43 5.90 -7.87
CA LEU A 140 -20.64 4.56 -7.30
C LEU A 140 -19.43 4.09 -6.49
N GLY A 141 -18.22 4.25 -7.03
CA GLY A 141 -16.98 3.93 -6.34
C GLY A 141 -16.80 4.73 -5.04
N LYS A 142 -17.02 6.04 -5.08
CA LYS A 142 -16.90 6.91 -3.88
C LYS A 142 -17.92 6.59 -2.80
N GLN A 143 -19.14 6.20 -3.17
CA GLN A 143 -20.25 5.94 -2.24
C GLN A 143 -20.35 4.47 -1.78
N ARG A 144 -19.41 3.60 -2.18
CA ARG A 144 -19.44 2.15 -1.88
C ARG A 144 -20.69 1.45 -2.40
N ILE A 145 -21.22 1.90 -3.53
CA ILE A 145 -22.41 1.30 -4.14
C ILE A 145 -21.94 0.24 -5.15
N PRO A 146 -22.26 -1.05 -4.97
CA PRO A 146 -21.94 -2.08 -5.94
C PRO A 146 -22.63 -1.82 -7.28
N LEU A 147 -22.01 -2.23 -8.39
CA LEU A 147 -22.63 -2.13 -9.71
C LEU A 147 -23.89 -3.01 -9.79
N VAL A 148 -23.82 -4.23 -9.28
CA VAL A 148 -24.90 -5.24 -9.36
C VAL A 148 -25.50 -5.47 -7.98
N THR A 149 -26.82 -5.61 -7.90
CA THR A 149 -27.55 -5.95 -6.66
C THR A 149 -27.56 -7.46 -6.43
N ASP A 150 -27.66 -7.90 -5.17
CA ASP A 150 -27.77 -9.34 -4.88
C ASP A 150 -29.10 -9.91 -5.37
N ARG A 151 -29.09 -11.15 -5.86
CA ARG A 151 -30.31 -11.85 -6.28
C ARG A 151 -31.20 -12.14 -5.06
N ALA A 152 -32.29 -11.39 -4.92
CA ALA A 152 -33.45 -11.83 -4.16
C ALA A 152 -34.60 -12.10 -5.15
N SER A 153 -34.87 -13.39 -5.40
CA SER A 153 -35.93 -13.96 -6.27
C SER A 153 -35.69 -13.94 -7.80
N GLU A 154 -35.99 -15.07 -8.44
CA GLU A 154 -35.76 -15.38 -9.87
C GLU A 154 -36.82 -14.81 -10.83
N GLU A 155 -37.64 -13.82 -10.44
CA GLU A 155 -38.80 -13.41 -11.27
C GLU A 155 -38.99 -11.90 -11.48
N GLU A 156 -38.06 -11.03 -11.06
CA GLU A 156 -38.15 -9.59 -11.35
C GLU A 156 -36.86 -9.07 -12.01
N HIS A 157 -37.04 -8.27 -13.07
CA HIS A 157 -36.01 -7.65 -13.91
C HIS A 157 -34.68 -7.34 -13.20
N ASN A 158 -33.55 -7.76 -13.80
CA ASN A 158 -32.19 -7.46 -13.33
C ASN A 158 -32.00 -5.97 -12.94
N LEU A 159 -32.14 -5.63 -11.66
CA LEU A 159 -31.92 -4.28 -11.14
C LEU A 159 -30.41 -4.04 -10.96
N ASN A 160 -29.73 -3.71 -12.05
CA ASN A 160 -28.35 -3.24 -12.03
C ASN A 160 -28.32 -1.78 -11.52
N ASN A 161 -27.63 -1.50 -10.41
CA ASN A 161 -27.55 -0.15 -9.83
C ASN A 161 -26.96 0.84 -10.83
N PHE A 162 -26.00 0.38 -11.66
CA PHE A 162 -25.43 1.18 -12.73
C PHE A 162 -26.52 1.59 -13.73
N GLN A 163 -27.32 0.64 -14.21
CA GLN A 163 -28.39 0.91 -15.16
C GLN A 163 -29.46 1.85 -14.58
N ALA A 164 -29.89 1.60 -13.34
CA ALA A 164 -30.88 2.44 -12.68
C ALA A 164 -30.42 3.91 -12.56
N LEU A 165 -29.12 4.15 -12.36
CA LEU A 165 -28.55 5.50 -12.32
C LEU A 165 -28.44 6.14 -13.70
N LEU A 166 -28.15 5.36 -14.75
CA LEU A 166 -28.19 5.85 -16.12
C LEU A 166 -29.62 6.29 -16.49
N ASP A 167 -30.62 5.46 -16.18
CA ASP A 167 -32.03 5.76 -16.41
C ASP A 167 -32.46 7.03 -15.65
N TYR A 168 -32.04 7.16 -14.40
CA TYR A 168 -32.29 8.35 -13.60
C TYR A 168 -31.66 9.61 -14.21
N ARG A 169 -30.42 9.53 -14.70
CA ARG A 169 -29.73 10.66 -15.33
C ARG A 169 -30.36 11.08 -16.66
N MET A 170 -30.74 10.12 -17.50
CA MET A 170 -31.49 10.41 -18.73
C MET A 170 -32.79 11.16 -18.42
N ASN A 171 -33.54 10.68 -17.42
CA ASN A 171 -34.79 11.31 -17.00
C ASN A 171 -34.58 12.69 -16.34
N SER A 172 -33.37 12.95 -15.82
CA SER A 172 -32.99 14.23 -15.19
C SER A 172 -32.43 15.25 -16.18
N GLY A 173 -32.38 14.93 -17.48
CA GLY A 173 -31.99 15.87 -18.54
C GLY A 173 -30.57 15.70 -19.07
N ASP A 174 -29.94 14.53 -18.90
CA ASP A 174 -28.68 14.21 -19.58
C ASP A 174 -28.95 13.87 -21.07
N GLU A 175 -28.91 14.92 -21.90
CA GLU A 175 -29.18 14.83 -23.34
C GLU A 175 -28.11 14.04 -24.10
N ALA A 176 -26.86 14.00 -23.61
CA ALA A 176 -25.77 13.26 -24.26
C ALA A 176 -25.97 11.75 -24.12
N LEU A 177 -26.29 11.29 -22.90
CA LEU A 177 -26.72 9.91 -22.67
C LEU A 177 -27.95 9.59 -23.53
N LYS A 178 -29.02 10.39 -23.40
CA LYS A 178 -30.30 10.14 -24.06
C LYS A 178 -30.18 10.00 -25.59
N LYS A 179 -29.45 10.91 -26.25
CA LYS A 179 -29.22 10.85 -27.71
C LYS A 179 -28.51 9.57 -28.14
N ARG A 180 -27.48 9.13 -27.41
CA ARG A 180 -26.74 7.90 -27.73
C ARG A 180 -27.65 6.68 -27.58
N PHE A 181 -28.51 6.67 -26.56
CA PHE A 181 -29.49 5.60 -26.36
C PHE A 181 -30.59 5.56 -27.43
N GLU A 182 -31.18 6.71 -27.79
CA GLU A 182 -32.20 6.80 -28.85
C GLU A 182 -31.65 6.39 -30.24
N GLY A 183 -30.34 6.55 -30.46
CA GLY A 183 -29.65 6.11 -31.68
C GLY A 183 -29.25 4.63 -31.72
N THR A 184 -29.37 3.89 -30.61
CA THR A 184 -28.97 2.47 -30.53
C THR A 184 -30.16 1.57 -30.87
N ALA A 185 -29.94 0.49 -31.65
CA ALA A 185 -31.01 -0.39 -32.10
C ALA A 185 -31.81 -1.00 -30.93
N VAL A 186 -33.14 -1.01 -31.07
CA VAL A 186 -34.09 -1.63 -30.12
C VAL A 186 -33.71 -3.11 -30.00
N ASN A 187 -33.14 -3.53 -28.85
CA ASN A 187 -32.73 -4.89 -28.43
C ASN A 187 -31.23 -5.09 -28.10
N ARG A 188 -30.34 -4.08 -28.15
CA ARG A 188 -29.00 -4.19 -27.54
C ARG A 188 -29.04 -3.91 -26.03
N GLU A 189 -28.22 -4.61 -25.24
CA GLU A 189 -27.96 -4.21 -23.86
C GLU A 189 -27.49 -2.74 -23.82
N TYR A 190 -28.03 -1.95 -22.88
CA TYR A 190 -27.79 -0.50 -22.78
C TYR A 190 -26.29 -0.14 -22.72
N LEU A 191 -25.49 -0.99 -22.08
CA LEU A 191 -24.04 -0.89 -22.00
C LEU A 191 -23.49 -2.30 -21.88
N SER A 192 -22.60 -2.73 -22.78
CA SER A 192 -22.06 -4.09 -22.74
C SER A 192 -21.21 -4.30 -21.49
N ALA A 193 -21.14 -5.55 -21.00
CA ALA A 193 -20.23 -5.91 -19.91
C ALA A 193 -18.75 -5.56 -20.22
N ILE A 194 -18.39 -5.57 -21.51
CA ILE A 194 -17.09 -5.15 -22.03
C ILE A 194 -16.89 -3.65 -21.80
N GLN A 195 -17.82 -2.81 -22.24
CA GLN A 195 -17.74 -1.36 -22.06
C GLN A 195 -17.71 -0.98 -20.57
N GLN A 196 -18.47 -1.67 -19.72
CA GLN A 196 -18.41 -1.45 -18.27
C GLN A 196 -17.02 -1.75 -17.70
N SER A 197 -16.41 -2.87 -18.13
CA SER A 197 -15.07 -3.25 -17.70
C SER A 197 -14.00 -2.26 -18.19
N GLN A 198 -14.14 -1.75 -19.42
CA GLN A 198 -13.27 -0.71 -19.99
C GLN A 198 -13.34 0.61 -19.19
N LEU A 199 -14.55 1.05 -18.82
CA LEU A 199 -14.73 2.24 -17.97
C LEU A 199 -14.06 2.06 -16.60
N LEU A 200 -14.24 0.89 -15.98
CA LEU A 200 -13.62 0.57 -14.68
C LEU A 200 -12.09 0.57 -14.77
N ASP A 201 -11.53 -0.07 -15.80
CA ASP A 201 -10.08 -0.11 -16.03
C ASP A 201 -9.50 1.30 -16.20
N VAL A 202 -10.16 2.16 -17.00
CA VAL A 202 -9.73 3.56 -17.18
C VAL A 202 -9.79 4.35 -15.88
N CYS A 203 -10.87 4.20 -15.11
CA CYS A 203 -11.02 4.84 -13.80
C CYS A 203 -9.90 4.41 -12.84
N GLU A 204 -9.70 3.10 -12.70
CA GLU A 204 -8.73 2.49 -11.81
C GLU A 204 -7.30 2.91 -12.16
N ASN A 205 -6.92 2.77 -13.43
CA ASN A 205 -5.58 3.12 -13.92
C ASN A 205 -5.31 4.62 -13.86
N THR A 206 -6.34 5.46 -13.99
CA THR A 206 -6.17 6.92 -13.84
C THR A 206 -5.89 7.30 -12.41
N VAL A 207 -6.65 6.79 -11.45
CA VAL A 207 -6.41 7.05 -10.03
C VAL A 207 -5.07 6.47 -9.57
N ARG A 208 -4.72 5.27 -10.05
CA ARG A 208 -3.42 4.64 -9.77
C ARG A 208 -2.25 5.48 -10.26
N GLU A 209 -2.31 5.96 -11.51
CA GLU A 209 -1.20 6.67 -12.13
C GLU A 209 -0.90 8.00 -11.43
N GLU A 210 -1.93 8.71 -10.93
CA GLU A 210 -1.73 9.92 -10.10
C GLU A 210 -0.85 9.64 -8.87
N MET A 211 -1.13 8.55 -8.16
CA MET A 211 -0.32 8.16 -7.00
C MET A 211 1.07 7.68 -7.41
N LEU A 212 1.17 6.87 -8.48
CA LEU A 212 2.46 6.38 -8.97
C LEU A 212 3.38 7.52 -9.45
N MET A 213 2.83 8.61 -10.00
CA MET A 213 3.61 9.80 -10.31
C MET A 213 4.30 10.35 -9.06
N GLU A 214 3.57 10.49 -7.94
CA GLU A 214 4.17 10.94 -6.67
C GLU A 214 5.24 9.97 -6.15
N VAL A 215 5.03 8.65 -6.27
CA VAL A 215 6.04 7.65 -5.88
C VAL A 215 7.31 7.80 -6.71
N ARG A 216 7.19 7.93 -8.03
CA ARG A 216 8.34 8.09 -8.95
C ARG A 216 9.12 9.38 -8.67
N GLU A 217 8.43 10.46 -8.35
CA GLU A 217 9.06 11.73 -7.95
C GLU A 217 9.78 11.64 -6.59
N SER A 218 9.27 10.80 -5.69
CA SER A 218 9.85 10.54 -4.37
C SER A 218 11.11 9.66 -4.44
N ARG A 219 11.27 8.91 -5.55
CA ARG A 219 12.28 7.87 -5.79
C ARG A 219 12.16 6.67 -4.84
N PHE A 220 12.32 6.90 -3.54
CA PHE A 220 12.34 5.83 -2.54
C PHE A 220 10.95 5.52 -2.02
N PHE A 221 10.69 4.22 -1.84
CA PHE A 221 9.44 3.72 -1.29
C PHE A 221 9.67 2.46 -0.44
N SER A 222 8.65 2.04 0.30
CA SER A 222 8.60 0.74 0.96
C SER A 222 7.33 -0.01 0.57
N LEU A 223 7.46 -1.33 0.49
CA LEU A 223 6.38 -2.24 0.16
C LEU A 223 5.58 -2.59 1.43
N VAL A 224 4.27 -2.37 1.43
CA VAL A 224 3.42 -2.81 2.55
C VAL A 224 2.29 -3.67 2.02
N THR A 225 2.01 -4.80 2.67
CA THR A 225 0.90 -5.69 2.25
C THR A 225 -0.12 -5.88 3.36
N GLY A 226 -1.39 -5.98 2.97
CA GLY A 226 -2.51 -6.24 3.88
C GLY A 226 -2.84 -7.72 4.08
N ASP A 227 -3.84 -7.99 4.91
CA ASP A 227 -4.43 -9.33 5.05
C ASP A 227 -5.02 -9.78 3.71
N LEU A 228 -4.98 -11.09 3.42
CA LEU A 228 -5.55 -11.65 2.20
C LEU A 228 -7.05 -11.37 2.10
N VAL A 229 -7.50 -11.06 0.88
CA VAL A 229 -8.88 -10.74 0.54
C VAL A 229 -9.36 -11.72 -0.52
N ASP A 230 -10.56 -12.28 -0.33
CA ASP A 230 -11.19 -13.17 -1.30
C ASP A 230 -12.06 -12.38 -2.28
N PHE A 231 -11.75 -12.50 -3.57
CA PHE A 231 -12.59 -12.04 -4.68
C PHE A 231 -12.99 -13.24 -5.52
N ALA A 232 -14.28 -13.53 -5.66
CA ALA A 232 -14.78 -14.66 -6.47
C ALA A 232 -14.10 -16.02 -6.16
N ASN A 233 -13.82 -16.30 -4.87
CA ASN A 233 -13.10 -17.49 -4.36
C ASN A 233 -11.59 -17.53 -4.68
N GLU A 234 -11.01 -16.44 -5.15
CA GLU A 234 -9.57 -16.29 -5.36
C GLU A 234 -8.97 -15.36 -4.31
N LYS A 235 -7.90 -15.81 -3.67
CA LYS A 235 -7.15 -15.03 -2.68
C LYS A 235 -6.29 -13.98 -3.36
N HIS A 236 -6.39 -12.76 -2.87
CA HIS A 236 -5.62 -11.62 -3.35
C HIS A 236 -4.91 -10.93 -2.19
N LEU A 237 -3.69 -10.49 -2.45
CA LEU A 237 -2.84 -9.75 -1.54
C LEU A 237 -2.99 -8.24 -1.81
N PRO A 238 -3.54 -7.45 -0.87
CA PRO A 238 -3.58 -6.01 -1.00
C PRO A 238 -2.18 -5.42 -0.96
N LEU A 239 -1.89 -4.52 -1.90
CA LEU A 239 -0.58 -3.92 -2.10
C LEU A 239 -0.62 -2.40 -1.87
N PHE A 240 0.24 -1.94 -0.96
CA PHE A 240 0.40 -0.54 -0.59
C PHE A 240 1.85 -0.11 -0.82
N LEU A 241 2.03 1.16 -1.18
CA LEU A 241 3.36 1.79 -1.24
C LEU A 241 3.45 2.94 -0.25
N ARG A 242 4.55 2.92 0.51
CA ARG A 242 4.86 3.93 1.51
C ARG A 242 6.01 4.81 1.05
N PHE A 243 5.81 6.13 0.95
CA PHE A 243 6.77 7.06 0.36
C PHE A 243 6.62 8.47 0.95
N VAL A 244 7.63 9.34 0.75
CA VAL A 244 7.59 10.74 1.19
C VAL A 244 7.37 11.66 0.00
N ASN A 245 6.20 12.29 -0.07
CA ASN A 245 5.82 13.15 -1.18
C ASN A 245 6.66 14.45 -1.27
N GLN A 246 6.40 15.27 -2.30
CA GLN A 246 7.11 16.53 -2.52
C GLN A 246 6.95 17.54 -1.35
N GLN A 247 5.85 17.46 -0.60
CA GLN A 247 5.56 18.29 0.56
C GLN A 247 6.25 17.76 1.84
N ASN A 248 7.11 16.75 1.73
CA ASN A 248 7.77 16.08 2.84
C ASN A 248 6.79 15.47 3.87
N VAL A 249 5.65 15.00 3.37
CA VAL A 249 4.65 14.25 4.13
C VAL A 249 4.82 12.78 3.79
N LEU A 250 4.87 11.94 4.82
CA LEU A 250 4.88 10.50 4.65
C LEU A 250 3.48 10.02 4.29
N ARG A 251 3.36 9.23 3.23
CA ARG A 251 2.10 8.66 2.74
C ARG A 251 2.22 7.15 2.64
N GLU A 252 1.10 6.46 2.83
CA GLU A 252 0.94 5.03 2.57
C GLU A 252 -0.34 4.86 1.76
N GLU A 253 -0.21 4.56 0.47
CA GLU A 253 -1.34 4.52 -0.46
C GLU A 253 -1.60 3.11 -0.99
N PHE A 254 -2.88 2.76 -1.10
CA PHE A 254 -3.33 1.49 -1.67
C PHE A 254 -3.30 1.57 -3.20
N LEU A 255 -2.63 0.60 -3.85
CA LEU A 255 -2.43 0.62 -5.30
C LEU A 255 -3.05 -0.55 -6.06
N ASP A 256 -3.10 -1.76 -5.49
CA ASP A 256 -3.65 -2.92 -6.20
C ASP A 256 -3.91 -4.15 -5.32
N PHE A 257 -4.52 -5.14 -5.95
CA PHE A 257 -4.64 -6.51 -5.47
C PHE A 257 -3.81 -7.46 -6.33
N VAL A 258 -2.82 -8.11 -5.74
CA VAL A 258 -1.97 -9.09 -6.42
C VAL A 258 -2.53 -10.50 -6.16
N PRO A 259 -2.78 -11.33 -7.19
CA PRO A 259 -3.18 -12.73 -7.00
C PRO A 259 -2.22 -13.47 -6.05
N PHE A 260 -2.79 -14.15 -5.04
CA PHE A 260 -2.05 -14.90 -4.03
C PHE A 260 -2.12 -16.41 -4.31
N ASP A 261 -1.69 -16.80 -5.51
CA ASP A 261 -1.57 -18.18 -5.97
C ASP A 261 -0.08 -18.59 -6.10
N GLY A 262 0.17 -19.81 -6.58
CA GLY A 262 1.52 -20.33 -6.81
C GLY A 262 2.37 -20.53 -5.54
N ASP A 263 3.67 -20.68 -5.72
CA ASP A 263 4.66 -20.77 -4.66
C ASP A 263 5.21 -19.38 -4.25
N GLU A 264 6.14 -19.35 -3.30
CA GLU A 264 6.80 -18.14 -2.80
C GLU A 264 7.53 -17.39 -3.93
N SER A 265 8.22 -18.12 -4.81
CA SER A 265 9.02 -17.55 -5.89
C SER A 265 8.16 -16.86 -6.95
N THR A 266 7.04 -17.50 -7.32
CA THR A 266 6.04 -16.96 -8.24
C THR A 266 5.47 -15.66 -7.71
N LEU A 267 5.22 -15.57 -6.40
CA LEU A 267 4.70 -14.34 -5.79
C LEU A 267 5.73 -13.21 -5.81
N VAL A 268 7.02 -13.51 -5.59
CA VAL A 268 8.11 -12.53 -5.74
C VAL A 268 8.17 -12.01 -7.16
N GLU A 269 8.23 -12.90 -8.16
CA GLU A 269 8.26 -12.51 -9.58
C GLU A 269 7.03 -11.67 -9.97
N ARG A 270 5.86 -12.01 -9.44
CA ARG A 270 4.62 -11.25 -9.69
C ARG A 270 4.66 -9.86 -9.06
N LEU A 271 5.14 -9.73 -7.82
CA LEU A 271 5.32 -8.44 -7.16
C LEU A 271 6.33 -7.58 -7.93
N GLU A 272 7.42 -8.17 -8.39
CA GLU A 272 8.42 -7.48 -9.20
C GLU A 272 7.84 -7.00 -10.52
N ALA A 273 7.22 -7.88 -11.31
CA ALA A 273 6.60 -7.51 -12.59
C ALA A 273 5.54 -6.42 -12.41
N GLN A 274 4.78 -6.46 -11.32
CA GLN A 274 3.82 -5.42 -10.98
C GLN A 274 4.52 -4.07 -10.72
N LEU A 275 5.58 -4.05 -9.91
CA LEU A 275 6.31 -2.84 -9.53
C LEU A 275 7.18 -2.28 -10.67
N THR A 276 7.90 -3.13 -11.38
CA THR A 276 8.85 -2.73 -12.43
C THR A 276 8.18 -2.58 -13.78
N ASP A 277 7.49 -3.61 -14.25
CA ASP A 277 7.07 -3.67 -15.66
C ASP A 277 5.78 -2.89 -15.86
N ARG A 278 4.83 -3.00 -14.92
CA ARG A 278 3.56 -2.26 -15.00
C ARG A 278 3.66 -0.84 -14.46
N TRP A 279 4.38 -0.62 -13.35
CA TRP A 279 4.41 0.70 -12.70
C TRP A 279 5.67 1.50 -12.99
N GLY A 280 6.69 0.92 -13.62
CA GLY A 280 7.92 1.63 -13.95
C GLY A 280 8.72 2.08 -12.73
N LEU A 281 8.57 1.40 -11.59
CA LEU A 281 9.36 1.62 -10.38
C LEU A 281 10.64 0.76 -10.43
N SER A 282 11.64 1.13 -9.65
CA SER A 282 12.82 0.30 -9.45
C SER A 282 12.77 -0.36 -8.08
N MET A 283 12.88 -1.69 -8.04
CA MET A 283 13.05 -2.41 -6.77
C MET A 283 14.35 -2.03 -6.05
N GLU A 284 15.35 -1.52 -6.78
CA GLU A 284 16.58 -0.96 -6.20
C GLU A 284 16.33 0.32 -5.41
N ASP A 285 15.16 0.97 -5.56
CA ASP A 285 14.74 2.12 -4.74
C ASP A 285 13.79 1.71 -3.59
N CYS A 286 13.47 0.42 -3.44
CA CYS A 286 12.70 -0.09 -2.30
C CYS A 286 13.58 -0.14 -1.03
N ARG A 287 13.15 0.49 0.06
CA ARG A 287 13.94 0.68 1.30
C ARG A 287 13.38 -0.04 2.52
N GLY A 288 12.25 -0.69 2.35
CA GLY A 288 11.59 -1.43 3.40
C GLY A 288 10.47 -2.29 2.85
N GLN A 289 10.15 -3.34 3.58
CA GLN A 289 8.99 -4.18 3.31
C GLN A 289 8.32 -4.58 4.63
N ALA A 290 7.00 -4.65 4.64
CA ALA A 290 6.24 -5.12 5.79
C ALA A 290 4.98 -5.84 5.35
N HIS A 291 4.82 -7.07 5.83
CA HIS A 291 3.74 -7.95 5.40
C HIS A 291 2.80 -8.26 6.55
N LYS A 292 1.56 -7.80 6.43
CA LYS A 292 0.49 -8.26 7.31
C LYS A 292 -0.01 -9.60 6.80
N ALA A 293 0.28 -10.67 7.54
CA ALA A 293 -0.09 -12.03 7.18
C ALA A 293 -0.61 -12.81 8.38
N THR A 294 -1.51 -13.75 8.13
CA THR A 294 -2.28 -14.43 9.17
C THR A 294 -2.54 -15.89 8.81
N GLY A 295 -2.71 -16.76 9.80
CA GLY A 295 -3.01 -18.16 9.54
C GLY A 295 -1.87 -18.85 8.79
N THR A 296 -2.25 -19.68 7.83
CA THR A 296 -1.31 -20.41 6.98
C THR A 296 -0.56 -19.52 5.98
N SER A 297 -1.03 -18.29 5.73
CA SER A 297 -0.36 -17.36 4.80
C SER A 297 0.92 -16.76 5.37
N THR A 298 1.08 -16.74 6.70
CA THR A 298 2.23 -16.11 7.36
C THR A 298 3.55 -16.77 6.97
N THR A 299 3.61 -18.11 6.93
CA THR A 299 4.83 -18.83 6.55
C THR A 299 5.25 -18.51 5.11
N LYS A 300 4.29 -18.49 4.17
CA LYS A 300 4.55 -18.12 2.78
C LYS A 300 5.03 -16.67 2.65
N MET A 301 4.37 -15.73 3.34
CA MET A 301 4.77 -14.31 3.29
C MET A 301 6.14 -14.05 3.94
N LYS A 302 6.51 -14.79 4.98
CA LYS A 302 7.86 -14.73 5.55
C LYS A 302 8.92 -15.17 4.57
N ALA A 303 8.69 -16.29 3.88
CA ALA A 303 9.60 -16.76 2.86
C ALA A 303 9.72 -15.76 1.70
N VAL A 304 8.61 -15.15 1.27
CA VAL A 304 8.60 -14.05 0.28
C VAL A 304 9.43 -12.86 0.77
N ALA A 305 9.30 -12.45 2.03
CA ALA A 305 10.07 -11.36 2.60
C ALA A 305 11.58 -11.64 2.58
N ILE A 306 11.97 -12.86 2.94
CA ILE A 306 13.36 -13.32 2.89
C ILE A 306 13.89 -13.30 1.46
N LEU A 307 13.15 -13.86 0.50
CA LEU A 307 13.55 -13.87 -0.93
C LEU A 307 13.70 -12.44 -1.49
N LEU A 308 12.81 -11.52 -1.11
CA LEU A 308 12.93 -10.10 -1.48
C LEU A 308 14.17 -9.46 -0.85
N MET A 309 14.50 -9.76 0.41
CA MET A 309 15.73 -9.27 1.05
C MET A 309 17.00 -9.84 0.43
N GLU A 310 16.99 -11.11 0.02
CA GLU A 310 18.13 -11.73 -0.67
C GLU A 310 18.42 -11.06 -2.02
N LYS A 311 17.37 -10.69 -2.76
CA LYS A 311 17.48 -10.00 -4.05
C LYS A 311 17.74 -8.50 -3.91
N TYR A 312 17.11 -7.85 -2.92
CA TYR A 312 17.21 -6.43 -2.63
C TYR A 312 17.56 -6.20 -1.14
N PRO A 313 18.85 -6.24 -0.77
CA PRO A 313 19.27 -6.17 0.63
C PRO A 313 18.87 -4.90 1.38
N LEU A 314 18.55 -3.82 0.66
CA LEU A 314 18.06 -2.56 1.25
C LEU A 314 16.54 -2.54 1.46
N ALA A 315 15.78 -3.51 0.94
CA ALA A 315 14.35 -3.66 1.21
C ALA A 315 14.15 -4.35 2.58
N LEU A 316 14.44 -3.62 3.65
CA LEU A 316 14.46 -4.15 5.02
C LEU A 316 13.09 -4.66 5.47
N HIS A 317 13.00 -5.94 5.87
CA HIS A 317 11.77 -6.48 6.44
C HIS A 317 11.57 -5.99 7.88
N MET A 318 10.48 -5.25 8.13
CA MET A 318 10.16 -4.63 9.42
C MET A 318 8.68 -4.83 9.78
N PRO A 319 8.31 -4.74 11.08
CA PRO A 319 6.90 -4.80 11.47
C PRO A 319 6.11 -3.61 10.90
N CYS A 320 4.86 -3.86 10.50
CA CYS A 320 3.93 -2.81 10.07
C CYS A 320 3.60 -1.86 11.24
N SER A 321 3.78 -0.55 11.06
CA SER A 321 3.48 0.44 12.11
C SER A 321 2.03 0.44 12.60
N HIS A 322 1.08 0.01 11.77
CA HIS A 322 -0.34 -0.09 12.09
C HIS A 322 -0.74 -1.48 12.62
N THR A 323 0.21 -2.36 12.99
CA THR A 323 -0.06 -3.65 13.64
C THR A 323 0.73 -3.73 14.94
N ALA A 324 0.05 -3.97 16.06
CA ALA A 324 0.73 -4.15 17.34
C ALA A 324 1.77 -5.30 17.24
N LEU A 325 2.97 -5.06 17.75
CA LEU A 325 4.08 -6.01 17.69
C LEU A 325 3.68 -7.37 18.25
N ASN A 326 2.97 -7.41 19.37
CA ASN A 326 2.52 -8.67 19.98
C ASN A 326 1.54 -9.45 19.07
N ILE A 327 0.70 -8.76 18.30
CA ILE A 327 -0.17 -9.39 17.31
C ILE A 327 0.67 -9.92 16.13
N HIS A 328 1.64 -9.16 15.66
CA HIS A 328 2.55 -9.58 14.60
C HIS A 328 3.32 -10.85 15.02
N LEU A 329 3.98 -10.80 16.17
CA LEU A 329 4.75 -11.90 16.74
C LEU A 329 3.91 -13.17 16.92
N ALA A 330 2.69 -13.05 17.44
CA ALA A 330 1.81 -14.21 17.61
C ALA A 330 1.35 -14.80 16.26
N ASN A 331 0.97 -13.96 15.28
CA ASN A 331 0.61 -14.44 13.93
C ASN A 331 1.76 -15.13 13.21
N SER A 332 2.98 -14.74 13.53
CA SER A 332 4.23 -15.30 13.02
C SER A 332 4.50 -16.74 13.48
N LEU A 333 3.92 -17.20 14.59
CA LEU A 333 4.20 -18.53 15.12
C LEU A 333 3.46 -19.63 14.34
N PRO A 334 4.14 -20.62 13.72
CA PRO A 334 3.50 -21.63 12.88
C PRO A 334 2.87 -22.78 13.70
N PHE A 335 2.36 -22.48 14.91
CA PHE A 335 1.78 -23.47 15.82
C PHE A 335 0.24 -23.50 15.70
N PRO A 336 -0.40 -24.66 15.47
CA PRO A 336 -1.84 -24.73 15.24
C PRO A 336 -2.70 -24.10 16.33
N ASN A 337 -2.39 -24.37 17.60
CA ASN A 337 -3.06 -23.78 18.76
C ASN A 337 -2.97 -22.25 18.78
N VAL A 338 -1.79 -21.68 18.49
CA VAL A 338 -1.61 -20.23 18.39
C VAL A 338 -2.41 -19.66 17.22
N GLN A 339 -2.40 -20.32 16.06
CA GLN A 339 -3.17 -19.87 14.90
C GLN A 339 -4.68 -19.90 15.17
N VAL A 340 -5.17 -20.89 15.91
CA VAL A 340 -6.57 -20.94 16.38
C VAL A 340 -6.88 -19.78 17.32
N VAL A 341 -5.98 -19.45 18.27
CA VAL A 341 -6.15 -18.28 19.15
C VAL A 341 -6.26 -16.99 18.32
N MET A 342 -5.35 -16.79 17.36
CA MET A 342 -5.33 -15.58 16.53
C MET A 342 -6.56 -15.47 15.63
N GLU A 343 -7.04 -16.58 15.08
CA GLU A 343 -8.27 -16.60 14.29
C GLU A 343 -9.50 -16.33 15.15
N THR A 344 -9.58 -16.93 16.34
CA THR A 344 -10.65 -16.68 17.31
C THR A 344 -10.68 -15.21 17.72
N LEU A 345 -9.51 -14.57 17.94
CA LEU A 345 -9.42 -13.13 18.20
C LEU A 345 -9.98 -12.27 17.06
N ARG A 346 -9.73 -12.63 15.79
CA ARG A 346 -10.33 -11.93 14.65
C ARG A 346 -11.84 -12.10 14.61
N ARG A 347 -12.32 -13.33 14.83
CA ARG A 347 -13.75 -13.64 14.87
C ARG A 347 -14.44 -12.85 15.97
N ILE A 348 -13.88 -12.79 17.18
CA ILE A 348 -14.36 -11.94 18.27
C ILE A 348 -14.38 -10.46 17.83
N GLY A 349 -13.27 -9.96 17.28
CA GLY A 349 -13.16 -8.57 16.84
C GLY A 349 -14.16 -8.20 15.73
N ALA A 350 -14.52 -9.13 14.86
CA ALA A 350 -15.57 -8.93 13.84
C ALA A 350 -16.98 -9.06 14.42
N PHE A 351 -17.20 -10.05 15.29
CA PHE A 351 -18.49 -10.36 15.89
C PHE A 351 -19.02 -9.20 16.74
N PHE A 352 -18.16 -8.56 17.54
CA PHE A 352 -18.55 -7.47 18.43
C PHE A 352 -18.51 -6.08 17.77
N LYS A 353 -18.43 -5.97 16.44
CA LYS A 353 -18.60 -4.68 15.73
C LYS A 353 -20.05 -4.21 15.72
N THR A 354 -21.01 -5.13 15.83
CA THR A 354 -22.43 -4.78 15.82
C THR A 354 -22.85 -4.24 17.20
N PRO A 355 -23.59 -3.12 17.27
CA PRO A 355 -24.01 -2.55 18.55
C PRO A 355 -24.77 -3.55 19.44
N LEU A 356 -25.64 -4.37 18.84
CA LEU A 356 -26.44 -5.35 19.57
C LEU A 356 -25.58 -6.39 20.32
N THR A 357 -24.56 -6.94 19.67
CA THR A 357 -23.65 -7.93 20.29
C THR A 357 -22.72 -7.26 21.31
N GLN A 358 -22.30 -6.02 21.04
CA GLN A 358 -21.47 -5.25 21.97
C GLN A 358 -22.24 -4.92 23.27
N ASP A 359 -23.51 -4.55 23.16
CA ASP A 359 -24.37 -4.29 24.32
C ASP A 359 -24.52 -5.55 25.20
N GLU A 360 -24.65 -6.73 24.59
CA GLU A 360 -24.68 -7.99 25.36
C GLU A 360 -23.34 -8.29 26.04
N LEU A 361 -22.20 -7.99 25.40
CA LEU A 361 -20.89 -8.14 26.03
C LEU A 361 -20.76 -7.22 27.26
N GLU A 362 -21.19 -5.96 27.16
CA GLU A 362 -21.18 -5.04 28.30
C GLU A 362 -22.08 -5.48 29.44
N LYS A 363 -23.25 -6.07 29.14
CA LYS A 363 -24.14 -6.67 30.13
C LYS A 363 -23.48 -7.87 30.81
N ALA A 364 -22.85 -8.76 30.05
CA ALA A 364 -22.15 -9.92 30.60
C ALA A 364 -20.97 -9.52 31.48
N VAL A 365 -20.18 -8.52 31.07
CA VAL A 365 -19.10 -7.93 31.89
C VAL A 365 -19.66 -7.37 33.21
N SER A 366 -20.80 -6.69 33.15
CA SER A 366 -21.47 -6.13 34.34
C SER A 366 -22.00 -7.23 35.27
N ALA A 367 -22.60 -8.27 34.70
CA ALA A 367 -23.16 -9.39 35.45
C ALA A 367 -22.06 -10.20 36.16
N HIS A 368 -20.92 -10.40 35.51
CA HIS A 368 -19.79 -11.13 36.09
C HIS A 368 -19.07 -10.32 37.20
N ASN A 369 -18.98 -8.98 37.05
CA ASN A 369 -18.23 -8.12 37.97
C ASN A 369 -19.09 -7.33 38.96
N GLN A 370 -20.31 -7.80 39.29
CA GLN A 370 -21.26 -7.10 40.19
C GLN A 370 -20.66 -6.68 41.56
N LYS A 371 -19.64 -7.40 42.04
CA LYS A 371 -19.00 -7.15 43.34
C LYS A 371 -17.79 -6.20 43.25
N ASN A 372 -17.37 -5.80 42.06
CA ASN A 372 -16.18 -4.97 41.83
C ASN A 372 -16.44 -3.96 40.69
N GLU A 373 -17.05 -2.82 41.05
CA GLU A 373 -17.39 -1.75 40.10
C GLU A 373 -16.16 -1.17 39.39
N GLU A 374 -15.02 -1.06 40.07
CA GLU A 374 -13.76 -0.57 39.48
C GLU A 374 -13.28 -1.51 38.36
N ARG A 375 -13.27 -2.83 38.60
CA ARG A 375 -12.92 -3.83 37.59
C ARG A 375 -13.91 -3.86 36.43
N CYS A 376 -15.20 -3.73 36.73
CA CYS A 376 -16.26 -3.63 35.71
C CYS A 376 -16.03 -2.42 34.78
N SER A 377 -15.78 -1.25 35.35
CA SER A 377 -15.51 -0.02 34.61
C SER A 377 -14.23 -0.14 33.77
N ALA A 378 -13.15 -0.67 34.36
CA ALA A 378 -11.89 -0.89 33.65
C ALA A 378 -12.06 -1.83 32.45
N LEU A 379 -12.75 -2.97 32.60
CA LEU A 379 -12.96 -3.91 31.51
C LEU A 379 -13.82 -3.33 30.39
N LYS A 380 -14.87 -2.57 30.71
CA LYS A 380 -15.66 -1.86 29.69
C LYS A 380 -14.81 -0.87 28.91
N GLN A 381 -13.91 -0.14 29.57
CA GLN A 381 -12.96 0.75 28.91
C GLN A 381 -11.91 0.00 28.06
N MET A 382 -11.63 -1.26 28.38
CA MET A 382 -10.73 -2.09 27.60
C MET A 382 -11.43 -2.74 26.39
N CYS A 383 -12.75 -2.95 26.44
CA CYS A 383 -13.58 -3.50 25.35
C CYS A 383 -13.95 -2.49 24.24
N VAL A 384 -13.25 -1.37 24.13
CA VAL A 384 -13.48 -0.35 23.09
C VAL A 384 -13.23 -0.96 21.70
N PRO A 385 -13.94 -0.52 20.63
CA PRO A 385 -13.70 -1.02 19.28
C PRO A 385 -12.20 -1.04 18.92
N GLY A 386 -11.72 -2.20 18.45
CA GLY A 386 -10.32 -2.40 18.07
C GLY A 386 -9.39 -2.87 19.20
N TRP A 387 -9.90 -3.22 20.38
CA TRP A 387 -9.07 -3.78 21.47
C TRP A 387 -8.33 -5.07 21.08
N THR A 388 -8.90 -5.85 20.16
CA THR A 388 -8.29 -7.07 19.61
C THR A 388 -7.03 -6.83 18.78
N GLU A 389 -6.70 -5.57 18.50
CA GLU A 389 -5.53 -5.16 17.72
C GLU A 389 -4.44 -4.48 18.55
N GLN A 390 -4.63 -4.39 19.87
CA GLN A 390 -3.72 -3.70 20.80
C GLN A 390 -2.62 -4.62 21.34
N HIS A 391 -1.52 -4.04 21.84
CA HIS A 391 -0.39 -4.82 22.39
C HIS A 391 -0.74 -5.65 23.64
N ASN A 392 -1.79 -5.26 24.37
CA ASN A 392 -2.27 -5.93 25.58
C ASN A 392 -3.45 -6.87 25.32
N VAL A 393 -3.70 -7.25 24.06
CA VAL A 393 -4.86 -8.07 23.68
C VAL A 393 -4.97 -9.36 24.49
N PHE A 394 -3.86 -10.03 24.81
CA PHE A 394 -3.87 -11.29 25.55
C PHE A 394 -4.13 -11.09 27.04
N ASP A 395 -3.70 -9.97 27.62
CA ASP A 395 -4.08 -9.57 28.98
C ASP A 395 -5.60 -9.37 29.05
N VAL A 396 -6.14 -8.58 28.12
CA VAL A 396 -7.57 -8.28 28.00
C VAL A 396 -8.36 -9.56 27.77
N LEU A 397 -7.89 -10.43 26.88
CA LEU A 397 -8.58 -11.68 26.56
C LEU A 397 -8.69 -12.59 27.77
N VAL A 398 -7.62 -12.79 28.54
CA VAL A 398 -7.67 -13.61 29.78
C VAL A 398 -8.69 -13.04 30.77
N ASP A 399 -8.68 -11.73 30.99
CA ASP A 399 -9.63 -11.08 31.89
C ASP A 399 -11.09 -11.14 31.38
N LEU A 400 -11.28 -11.15 30.07
CA LEU A 400 -12.59 -11.22 29.43
C LEU A 400 -13.11 -12.64 29.20
N LEU A 401 -12.29 -13.69 29.32
CA LEU A 401 -12.71 -15.07 29.03
C LEU A 401 -14.03 -15.45 29.75
N PRO A 402 -14.20 -15.25 31.08
CA PRO A 402 -15.46 -15.56 31.75
C PRO A 402 -16.68 -14.75 31.27
N PRO A 403 -16.67 -13.40 31.25
CA PRO A 403 -17.82 -12.64 30.75
C PRO A 403 -18.05 -12.85 29.26
N LEU A 404 -17.01 -13.15 28.48
CA LEU A 404 -17.13 -13.44 27.06
C LEU A 404 -17.88 -14.75 26.81
N LEU A 405 -17.55 -15.83 27.53
CA LEU A 405 -18.29 -17.09 27.44
C LEU A 405 -19.75 -16.93 27.87
N LEU A 406 -20.00 -16.22 28.98
CA LEU A 406 -21.36 -15.91 29.42
C LEU A 406 -22.17 -15.15 28.34
N CYS A 407 -21.54 -14.18 27.69
CA CYS A 407 -22.14 -13.43 26.59
C CYS A 407 -22.49 -14.35 25.41
N LEU A 408 -21.52 -15.19 24.98
CA LEU A 408 -21.71 -16.08 23.84
C LEU A 408 -22.76 -17.16 24.10
N ASP A 409 -22.84 -17.69 25.32
CA ASP A 409 -23.90 -18.62 25.74
C ASP A 409 -25.29 -17.95 25.70
N THR A 410 -25.39 -16.72 26.19
CA THR A 410 -26.65 -15.95 26.14
C THR A 410 -27.10 -15.71 24.69
N ILE A 411 -26.16 -15.36 23.80
CA ILE A 411 -26.45 -15.16 22.37
C ILE A 411 -26.80 -16.49 21.68
N ARG A 412 -26.17 -17.59 22.08
CA ARG A 412 -26.47 -18.94 21.57
C ARG A 412 -27.88 -19.38 21.95
N ASP A 413 -28.23 -19.25 23.23
CA ASP A 413 -29.51 -19.73 23.76
C ASP A 413 -30.66 -18.92 23.15
N ASN A 414 -30.43 -17.61 22.91
CA ASN A 414 -31.30 -16.74 22.13
C ASN A 414 -32.79 -16.79 22.57
N ASP A 415 -33.04 -16.91 23.88
CA ASP A 415 -34.38 -17.10 24.44
C ASP A 415 -35.39 -16.02 23.99
N ASP A 416 -34.91 -14.79 23.79
CA ASP A 416 -35.71 -13.64 23.36
C ASP A 416 -35.90 -13.55 21.83
N GLY A 417 -35.27 -14.44 21.04
CA GLY A 417 -35.32 -14.42 19.57
C GLY A 417 -34.69 -13.16 18.94
N LYS A 418 -33.77 -12.50 19.64
CA LYS A 418 -33.14 -11.23 19.23
C LYS A 418 -32.07 -11.41 18.17
N PHE A 419 -31.39 -12.55 18.16
CA PHE A 419 -30.27 -12.84 17.28
C PHE A 419 -30.70 -13.72 16.12
N ALA A 420 -30.17 -13.46 14.94
CA ALA A 420 -30.34 -14.35 13.79
C ALA A 420 -29.59 -15.68 14.03
N ASP A 421 -30.09 -16.79 13.47
CA ASP A 421 -29.51 -18.12 13.65
C ASP A 421 -28.01 -18.19 13.28
N ALA A 422 -27.60 -17.45 12.25
CA ALA A 422 -26.19 -17.36 11.85
C ALA A 422 -25.30 -16.73 12.93
N VAL A 423 -25.82 -15.75 13.68
CA VAL A 423 -25.12 -15.09 14.79
C VAL A 423 -25.02 -16.04 15.98
N ALA A 424 -26.11 -16.73 16.33
CA ALA A 424 -26.12 -17.74 17.39
C ALA A 424 -25.16 -18.92 17.08
N SER A 425 -25.13 -19.40 15.83
CA SER A 425 -24.19 -20.43 15.40
C SER A 425 -22.73 -19.98 15.48
N THR A 426 -22.45 -18.73 15.09
CA THR A 426 -21.11 -18.14 15.23
C THR A 426 -20.71 -18.03 16.70
N ALA A 427 -21.63 -17.58 17.57
CA ALA A 427 -21.40 -17.48 19.01
C ALA A 427 -21.06 -18.85 19.62
N TYR A 428 -21.84 -19.89 19.28
CA TYR A 428 -21.57 -21.26 19.71
C TYR A 428 -20.17 -21.74 19.29
N SER A 429 -19.81 -21.56 18.02
CA SER A 429 -18.50 -22.01 17.52
C SER A 429 -17.33 -21.27 18.18
N VAL A 430 -17.47 -19.98 18.47
CA VAL A 430 -16.44 -19.23 19.22
C VAL A 430 -16.38 -19.70 20.67
N ALA A 431 -17.53 -19.91 21.33
CA ALA A 431 -17.59 -20.38 22.71
C ALA A 431 -16.92 -21.75 22.88
N GLU A 432 -17.23 -22.72 22.02
CA GLU A 432 -16.60 -24.05 22.03
C GLU A 432 -15.08 -23.97 21.88
N THR A 433 -14.58 -23.04 21.05
CA THR A 433 -13.14 -22.87 20.85
C THR A 433 -12.47 -22.27 22.09
N LEU A 434 -13.11 -21.29 22.73
CA LEU A 434 -12.61 -20.66 23.96
C LEU A 434 -12.73 -21.58 25.19
N ALA A 435 -13.67 -22.53 25.17
CA ALA A 435 -13.89 -23.55 26.18
C ALA A 435 -13.03 -24.82 25.98
N ASP A 436 -11.97 -24.74 25.17
CA ASP A 436 -10.96 -25.79 25.04
C ASP A 436 -9.74 -25.45 25.92
N PHE A 437 -9.31 -26.39 26.76
CA PHE A 437 -8.19 -26.19 27.66
C PHE A 437 -6.86 -25.89 26.93
N GLU A 438 -6.61 -26.49 25.76
CA GLU A 438 -5.43 -26.19 24.94
C GLU A 438 -5.44 -24.73 24.50
N ILE A 439 -6.61 -24.16 24.21
CA ILE A 439 -6.75 -22.76 23.83
C ILE A 439 -6.56 -21.84 25.04
N ILE A 440 -7.16 -22.17 26.19
CA ILE A 440 -7.01 -21.40 27.44
C ILE A 440 -5.52 -21.31 27.84
N VAL A 441 -4.83 -22.45 27.92
CA VAL A 441 -3.40 -22.46 28.30
C VAL A 441 -2.53 -21.74 27.28
N THR A 442 -2.85 -21.85 25.99
CA THR A 442 -2.14 -21.10 24.93
C THR A 442 -2.32 -19.59 25.08
N ILE A 443 -3.53 -19.11 25.39
CA ILE A 443 -3.80 -17.68 25.64
C ILE A 443 -3.00 -17.18 26.84
N VAL A 444 -2.99 -17.95 27.95
CA VAL A 444 -2.27 -17.58 29.18
C VAL A 444 -0.75 -17.56 28.93
N ILE A 445 -0.21 -18.52 28.19
CA ILE A 445 1.21 -18.54 27.81
C ILE A 445 1.55 -17.35 26.91
N LEU A 446 0.73 -17.06 25.88
CA LEU A 446 0.93 -15.91 25.01
C LEU A 446 0.89 -14.59 25.79
N LYS A 447 -0.06 -14.41 26.70
CA LYS A 447 -0.12 -13.27 27.62
C LYS A 447 1.20 -13.09 28.36
N ASN A 448 1.66 -14.13 29.04
CA ASN A 448 2.83 -14.03 29.91
C ASN A 448 4.14 -13.84 29.11
N VAL A 449 4.32 -14.51 27.97
CA VAL A 449 5.50 -14.35 27.11
C VAL A 449 5.51 -12.99 26.41
N LEU A 450 4.39 -12.54 25.85
CA LEU A 450 4.32 -11.28 25.10
C LEU A 450 4.26 -10.03 26.00
N THR A 451 4.13 -10.21 27.31
CA THR A 451 4.26 -9.09 28.27
C THR A 451 5.66 -8.47 28.20
N PHE A 452 6.72 -9.27 27.96
CA PHE A 452 8.09 -8.79 27.86
C PHE A 452 8.33 -7.91 26.61
N THR A 453 7.58 -8.11 25.53
CA THR A 453 7.67 -7.32 24.30
C THR A 453 6.68 -6.17 24.24
N ARG A 454 5.73 -6.08 25.18
CA ARG A 454 4.63 -5.09 25.17
C ARG A 454 5.12 -3.65 25.22
N ALA A 455 6.00 -3.31 26.16
CA ALA A 455 6.51 -1.94 26.30
C ALA A 455 7.36 -1.53 25.09
N PHE A 456 8.22 -2.46 24.64
CA PHE A 456 9.05 -2.28 23.46
C PHE A 456 8.19 -2.05 22.20
N GLY A 457 7.17 -2.88 21.96
CA GLY A 457 6.24 -2.73 20.86
C GLY A 457 5.46 -1.41 20.88
N ARG A 458 5.04 -0.93 22.06
CA ARG A 458 4.40 0.40 22.19
C ARG A 458 5.35 1.53 21.83
N ASN A 459 6.60 1.46 22.25
CA ASN A 459 7.60 2.47 21.93
C ASN A 459 7.96 2.50 20.44
N LEU A 460 7.94 1.35 19.76
CA LEU A 460 8.10 1.30 18.29
C LEU A 460 6.98 1.99 17.52
N GLN A 461 5.78 2.05 18.08
CA GLN A 461 4.65 2.81 17.51
C GLN A 461 4.53 4.22 18.09
N GLY A 462 5.51 4.65 18.88
CA GLY A 462 5.58 5.98 19.50
C GLY A 462 6.15 7.05 18.58
N GLU A 463 6.63 8.14 19.16
CA GLU A 463 7.36 9.17 18.42
C GLU A 463 8.77 8.71 18.05
N THR A 464 9.46 9.44 17.17
CA THR A 464 10.82 9.09 16.73
C THR A 464 11.80 8.83 17.88
N LEU A 465 11.67 9.58 18.98
CA LEU A 465 12.49 9.38 20.17
C LEU A 465 12.23 8.03 20.86
N ASP A 466 10.97 7.61 20.93
CA ASP A 466 10.57 6.34 21.55
C ASP A 466 11.09 5.16 20.73
N VAL A 467 10.96 5.24 19.39
CA VAL A 467 11.48 4.21 18.47
C VAL A 467 13.00 4.07 18.61
N PHE A 468 13.71 5.19 18.68
CA PHE A 468 15.15 5.20 18.85
C PHE A 468 15.59 4.52 20.16
N PHE A 469 14.94 4.85 21.28
CA PHE A 469 15.25 4.22 22.55
C PHE A 469 14.82 2.75 22.61
N ALA A 470 13.72 2.39 21.94
CA ALA A 470 13.32 0.98 21.78
C ALA A 470 14.41 0.18 21.06
N ALA A 471 14.92 0.68 19.92
CA ALA A 471 16.02 0.03 19.20
C ALA A 471 17.28 -0.15 20.06
N ASN A 472 17.55 0.75 21.00
CA ASN A 472 18.65 0.63 21.94
C ASN A 472 18.37 -0.24 23.18
N SER A 473 17.10 -0.54 23.48
CA SER A 473 16.71 -1.40 24.59
C SER A 473 16.43 -2.85 24.19
N LEU A 474 16.45 -3.19 22.90
CA LEU A 474 16.18 -4.55 22.42
C LEU A 474 17.02 -5.62 23.14
N THR A 475 18.30 -5.37 23.37
CA THR A 475 19.18 -6.32 24.07
C THR A 475 18.65 -6.65 25.47
N ALA A 476 18.08 -5.67 26.18
CA ALA A 476 17.46 -5.93 27.48
C ALA A 476 16.20 -6.82 27.34
N VAL A 477 15.37 -6.59 26.33
CA VAL A 477 14.19 -7.42 26.05
C VAL A 477 14.58 -8.86 25.73
N LEU A 478 15.57 -9.06 24.87
CA LEU A 478 16.10 -10.39 24.54
C LEU A 478 16.73 -11.08 25.76
N HIS A 479 17.46 -10.34 26.60
CA HIS A 479 17.98 -10.88 27.85
C HIS A 479 16.88 -11.34 28.80
N SER A 480 15.80 -10.55 28.97
CA SER A 480 14.66 -10.95 29.80
C SER A 480 13.95 -12.20 29.24
N LEU A 481 13.76 -12.30 27.92
CA LEU A 481 13.19 -13.50 27.31
C LEU A 481 14.10 -14.73 27.49
N ASN A 482 15.42 -14.56 27.34
CA ASN A 482 16.39 -15.62 27.59
C ASN A 482 16.37 -16.09 29.05
N GLU A 483 16.30 -15.17 30.02
CA GLU A 483 16.19 -15.51 31.45
C GLU A 483 14.96 -16.39 31.72
N VAL A 484 13.82 -16.03 31.13
CA VAL A 484 12.58 -16.81 31.26
C VAL A 484 12.72 -18.19 30.61
N ASN A 485 13.35 -18.27 29.44
CA ASN A 485 13.61 -19.54 28.75
C ASN A 485 14.60 -20.44 29.52
N ASP A 486 15.63 -19.87 30.15
CA ASP A 486 16.61 -20.61 30.95
C ASP A 486 15.99 -21.17 32.24
N ASN A 487 14.98 -20.49 32.79
CA ASN A 487 14.26 -20.88 34.00
C ASN A 487 12.84 -21.38 33.70
N ILE A 488 12.61 -21.95 32.52
CA ILE A 488 11.27 -22.21 31.98
C ILE A 488 10.42 -23.13 32.86
N ASP A 489 11.04 -24.05 33.61
CA ASP A 489 10.32 -24.95 34.51
C ASP A 489 9.54 -24.18 35.59
N VAL A 490 10.17 -23.15 36.17
CA VAL A 490 9.57 -22.32 37.23
C VAL A 490 8.47 -21.42 36.65
N TYR A 491 8.77 -20.77 35.52
CA TYR A 491 7.78 -19.90 34.87
C TYR A 491 6.57 -20.70 34.36
N HIS A 492 6.81 -21.89 33.78
CA HIS A 492 5.75 -22.76 33.31
C HIS A 492 4.83 -23.19 34.44
N GLU A 493 5.35 -23.56 35.60
CA GLU A 493 4.55 -23.95 36.77
C GLU A 493 3.52 -22.85 37.10
N PHE A 494 3.96 -21.59 37.21
CA PHE A 494 3.04 -20.46 37.47
C PHE A 494 2.04 -20.21 36.34
N TRP A 495 2.48 -20.26 35.08
CA TRP A 495 1.59 -20.01 33.94
C TRP A 495 0.57 -21.13 33.74
N TYR A 496 0.97 -22.37 34.00
CA TYR A 496 0.10 -23.53 33.94
C TYR A 496 -0.92 -23.50 35.10
N GLU A 497 -0.50 -23.18 36.33
CA GLU A 497 -1.41 -22.98 37.45
C GLU A 497 -2.44 -21.86 37.19
N GLU A 498 -2.01 -20.73 36.60
CA GLU A 498 -2.91 -19.67 36.15
C GLU A 498 -3.94 -20.21 35.15
N ALA A 499 -3.51 -20.96 34.13
CA ALA A 499 -4.40 -21.55 33.14
C ALA A 499 -5.39 -22.55 33.74
N VAL A 500 -4.95 -23.40 34.69
CA VAL A 500 -5.80 -24.32 35.43
C VAL A 500 -6.82 -23.55 36.27
N SER A 501 -6.40 -22.46 36.93
CA SER A 501 -7.31 -21.61 37.70
C SER A 501 -8.36 -20.95 36.80
N VAL A 502 -7.97 -20.43 35.64
CA VAL A 502 -8.91 -19.85 34.66
C VAL A 502 -9.88 -20.93 34.19
N ALA A 503 -9.39 -22.10 33.78
CA ALA A 503 -10.22 -23.22 33.34
C ALA A 503 -11.21 -23.69 34.43
N ALA A 504 -10.78 -23.71 35.69
CA ALA A 504 -11.64 -24.06 36.82
C ALA A 504 -12.80 -23.07 37.01
N VAL A 505 -12.56 -21.76 36.83
CA VAL A 505 -13.63 -20.74 36.86
C VAL A 505 -14.63 -20.93 35.73
N LEU A 506 -14.15 -21.42 34.57
CA LEU A 506 -14.96 -21.69 33.38
C LEU A 506 -15.59 -23.09 33.35
N GLU A 507 -15.36 -23.91 34.39
CA GLU A 507 -15.77 -25.32 34.45
C GLU A 507 -15.24 -26.18 33.28
N VAL A 508 -14.09 -25.82 32.72
CA VAL A 508 -13.43 -26.53 31.61
C VAL A 508 -12.46 -27.58 32.17
N PRO A 509 -12.57 -28.87 31.78
CA PRO A 509 -11.66 -29.90 32.25
C PRO A 509 -10.27 -29.79 31.61
N VAL A 510 -9.25 -29.99 32.43
CA VAL A 510 -7.86 -30.10 31.96
C VAL A 510 -7.72 -31.36 31.11
N THR A 511 -7.47 -31.19 29.81
CA THR A 511 -7.35 -32.31 28.87
C THR A 511 -6.20 -32.10 27.90
N ILE A 512 -5.58 -33.20 27.48
CA ILE A 512 -4.57 -33.20 26.41
C ILE A 512 -5.28 -33.36 25.06
N PRO A 513 -4.84 -32.66 24.00
CA PRO A 513 -5.43 -32.74 22.68
C PRO A 513 -5.53 -34.17 22.15
N ARG A 514 -6.74 -34.55 21.70
CA ARG A 514 -7.04 -35.91 21.24
C ARG A 514 -6.14 -36.38 20.10
N LEU A 515 -5.76 -35.47 19.20
CA LEU A 515 -4.91 -35.78 18.04
C LEU A 515 -3.49 -36.19 18.47
N PHE A 516 -2.94 -35.55 19.50
CA PHE A 516 -1.65 -35.91 20.06
C PHE A 516 -1.69 -37.34 20.65
N LEU A 517 -2.68 -37.61 21.50
CA LEU A 517 -2.88 -38.94 22.09
C LEU A 517 -3.04 -40.04 21.03
N ARG A 518 -3.73 -39.76 19.91
CA ARG A 518 -3.86 -40.71 18.79
C ARG A 518 -2.53 -41.03 18.14
N LYS A 519 -1.68 -40.03 17.88
CA LYS A 519 -0.36 -40.23 17.27
C LYS A 519 0.57 -41.05 18.17
N GLN A 520 0.45 -40.89 19.48
CA GLN A 520 1.35 -41.49 20.44
C GLN A 520 0.93 -42.89 20.92
N ARG A 521 -0.36 -43.25 20.80
CA ARG A 521 -0.82 -44.64 20.96
C ARG A 521 -0.14 -45.61 19.99
N ALA A 522 0.36 -45.13 18.86
CA ALA A 522 1.15 -45.92 17.93
C ALA A 522 2.60 -46.19 18.42
N ALA A 523 3.06 -45.51 19.47
CA ALA A 523 4.44 -45.53 19.96
C ALA A 523 4.62 -46.19 21.35
N GLU A 524 3.59 -46.88 21.89
CA GLU A 524 3.63 -47.59 23.19
C GLU A 524 4.23 -46.79 24.38
N VAL A 525 3.88 -45.50 24.50
CA VAL A 525 4.37 -44.64 25.58
C VAL A 525 3.42 -44.64 26.79
N SER A 526 4.00 -44.62 28.00
CA SER A 526 3.35 -44.49 29.31
C SER A 526 2.40 -43.28 29.44
N GLU A 527 1.57 -43.25 30.49
CA GLU A 527 0.61 -42.17 30.78
C GLU A 527 1.30 -40.80 30.85
N ILE A 528 0.78 -39.84 30.06
CA ILE A 528 1.42 -38.54 29.85
C ILE A 528 0.76 -37.50 30.75
N GLN A 529 1.58 -36.82 31.54
CA GLN A 529 1.14 -35.72 32.37
C GLN A 529 0.82 -34.50 31.50
N ALA A 530 -0.34 -33.87 31.72
CA ALA A 530 -0.78 -32.71 30.94
C ALA A 530 0.19 -31.54 31.06
N ASP A 531 0.68 -31.26 32.27
CA ASP A 531 1.73 -30.26 32.55
C ASP A 531 2.95 -30.43 31.64
N ALA A 532 3.56 -31.63 31.62
CA ALA A 532 4.71 -31.91 30.77
C ALA A 532 4.41 -31.74 29.27
N TYR A 533 3.20 -32.08 28.81
CA TYR A 533 2.78 -31.85 27.42
C TYR A 533 2.74 -30.36 27.09
N PHE A 534 2.03 -29.56 27.90
CA PHE A 534 1.86 -28.13 27.63
C PHE A 534 3.18 -27.36 27.78
N LYS A 535 4.06 -27.79 28.68
CA LYS A 535 5.42 -27.25 28.78
C LYS A 535 6.18 -27.41 27.47
N GLU A 536 6.32 -28.64 26.98
CA GLU A 536 7.17 -28.95 25.84
C GLU A 536 6.58 -28.42 24.53
N TYR A 537 5.28 -28.65 24.29
CA TYR A 537 4.65 -28.40 22.99
C TYR A 537 4.00 -27.02 22.86
N VAL A 538 3.77 -26.31 23.97
CA VAL A 538 3.19 -24.96 23.94
C VAL A 538 4.17 -23.95 24.52
N THR A 539 4.56 -24.08 25.79
CA THR A 539 5.36 -23.04 26.47
C THR A 539 6.74 -22.86 25.86
N VAL A 540 7.52 -23.93 25.75
CA VAL A 540 8.87 -23.91 25.17
C VAL A 540 8.81 -23.54 23.68
N ALA A 541 7.83 -24.04 22.95
CA ALA A 541 7.64 -23.72 21.54
C ALA A 541 7.34 -22.23 21.32
N VAL A 542 6.41 -21.66 22.11
CA VAL A 542 6.02 -20.24 22.01
C VAL A 542 7.18 -19.33 22.38
N ILE A 543 7.85 -19.53 23.53
CA ILE A 543 8.93 -18.62 23.94
C ILE A 543 10.08 -18.59 22.95
N ARG A 544 10.52 -19.77 22.47
CA ARG A 544 11.59 -19.86 21.47
C ARG A 544 11.18 -19.26 20.14
N GLY A 545 9.93 -19.50 19.73
CA GLY A 545 9.37 -18.89 18.52
C GLY A 545 9.38 -17.37 18.62
N ILE A 546 8.89 -16.80 19.72
CA ILE A 546 8.88 -15.34 19.93
C ILE A 546 10.30 -14.76 19.92
N MET A 547 11.25 -15.41 20.59
CA MET A 547 12.65 -14.98 20.60
C MET A 547 13.22 -14.93 19.18
N GLN A 548 13.04 -16.00 18.39
CA GLN A 548 13.50 -16.04 17.01
C GLN A 548 12.88 -14.93 16.15
N GLU A 549 11.57 -14.71 16.29
CA GLU A 549 10.88 -13.67 15.52
C GLU A 549 11.35 -12.26 15.87
N VAL A 550 11.63 -12.00 17.15
CA VAL A 550 12.20 -10.72 17.59
C VAL A 550 13.61 -10.54 17.02
N GLU A 551 14.44 -11.58 17.02
CA GLU A 551 15.79 -11.54 16.44
C GLU A 551 15.77 -11.33 14.92
N ASP A 552 14.88 -12.01 14.21
CA ASP A 552 14.76 -11.90 12.75
C ASP A 552 14.26 -10.52 12.32
N MET A 553 13.19 -10.01 12.96
CA MET A 553 12.63 -8.69 12.64
C MET A 553 13.54 -7.53 13.03
N PHE A 554 14.33 -7.69 14.09
CA PHE A 554 15.25 -6.65 14.57
C PHE A 554 16.70 -7.10 14.39
N SER A 555 16.99 -7.62 13.19
CA SER A 555 18.36 -7.91 12.76
C SER A 555 19.29 -6.70 12.94
N GLU A 556 20.60 -6.96 12.97
CA GLU A 556 21.59 -5.90 13.16
C GLU A 556 21.45 -4.77 12.12
N THR A 557 21.10 -5.11 10.87
CA THR A 557 20.87 -4.14 9.79
C THR A 557 19.64 -3.27 10.08
N ASN A 558 18.53 -3.88 10.49
CA ASN A 558 17.29 -3.17 10.83
C ASN A 558 17.51 -2.23 12.01
N LEU A 559 18.22 -2.68 13.04
CA LEU A 559 18.56 -1.85 14.19
C LEU A 559 19.48 -0.69 13.84
N LYS A 560 20.48 -0.91 12.97
CA LYS A 560 21.34 0.17 12.47
C LYS A 560 20.52 1.24 11.75
N ALA A 561 19.55 0.83 10.92
CA ALA A 561 18.64 1.77 10.27
C ALA A 561 17.79 2.56 11.28
N LEU A 562 17.22 1.92 12.30
CA LEU A 562 16.47 2.61 13.36
C LEU A 562 17.36 3.51 14.23
N LYS A 563 18.64 3.17 14.44
CA LYS A 563 19.58 4.03 15.18
C LYS A 563 19.96 5.29 14.41
N CYS A 564 19.81 5.32 13.08
CA CYS A 564 19.96 6.55 12.29
C CYS A 564 18.89 7.61 12.61
N LEU A 565 17.83 7.27 13.35
CA LEU A 565 16.91 8.26 13.93
C LEU A 565 17.62 9.25 14.87
N SER A 566 18.87 8.96 15.26
CA SER A 566 19.76 9.92 15.94
C SER A 566 19.93 11.24 15.20
N LEU A 567 19.63 11.30 13.89
CA LEU A 567 19.69 12.53 13.08
C LEU A 567 18.56 13.52 13.38
N VAL A 568 17.48 13.07 14.01
CA VAL A 568 16.38 13.95 14.41
C VAL A 568 16.83 14.84 15.58
N PRO A 569 16.65 16.17 15.51
CA PRO A 569 17.25 17.09 16.47
C PRO A 569 16.90 16.83 17.94
N ALA A 570 15.67 16.44 18.26
CA ALA A 570 15.30 16.07 19.63
C ALA A 570 16.08 14.85 20.15
N VAL A 571 16.29 13.84 19.30
CA VAL A 571 17.09 12.65 19.61
C VAL A 571 18.56 13.05 19.83
N MET A 572 19.12 13.89 18.96
CA MET A 572 20.47 14.45 19.15
C MET A 572 20.61 15.15 20.51
N GLY A 573 19.59 15.93 20.90
CA GLY A 573 19.54 16.62 22.18
C GLY A 573 19.63 15.67 23.37
N GLN A 574 18.89 14.57 23.34
CA GLN A 574 18.93 13.52 24.38
C GLN A 574 20.27 12.79 24.42
N MET A 575 20.87 12.55 23.24
CA MET A 575 22.20 11.96 23.11
C MET A 575 23.34 12.95 23.42
N LYS A 576 23.03 14.15 23.92
CA LYS A 576 24.00 15.24 24.19
C LYS A 576 24.88 15.56 22.97
N PHE A 577 24.34 15.39 21.77
CA PHE A 577 25.02 15.54 20.49
C PHE A 577 26.22 14.59 20.29
N ASN A 578 26.23 13.44 20.97
CA ASN A 578 27.15 12.34 20.71
C ASN A 578 26.52 11.35 19.74
N THR A 579 26.72 11.56 18.44
CA THR A 579 25.97 10.85 17.38
C THR A 579 26.89 9.97 16.52
N THR A 580 27.57 9.02 17.16
CA THR A 580 28.39 8.00 16.47
C THR A 580 27.54 7.06 15.59
N GLU A 581 26.25 6.94 15.91
CA GLU A 581 25.28 6.10 15.19
C GLU A 581 24.95 6.64 13.79
N GLU A 582 25.23 7.92 13.49
CA GLU A 582 25.06 8.50 12.16
C GLU A 582 25.96 7.81 11.11
N ASN A 583 27.04 7.15 11.55
CA ASN A 583 27.94 6.43 10.65
C ASN A 583 27.26 5.23 9.96
N TYR A 584 26.14 4.73 10.49
CA TYR A 584 25.35 3.69 9.82
C TYR A 584 24.69 4.19 8.53
N ALA A 585 24.59 5.51 8.33
CA ALA A 585 24.11 6.11 7.09
C ALA A 585 24.97 5.75 5.86
N GLU A 586 26.23 5.34 6.07
CA GLU A 586 27.13 4.97 4.97
C GLU A 586 26.62 3.77 4.16
N VAL A 587 25.79 2.90 4.75
CA VAL A 587 25.14 1.80 4.02
C VAL A 587 24.25 2.35 2.88
N TYR A 588 23.70 3.55 3.06
CA TYR A 588 22.84 4.23 2.11
C TYR A 588 23.60 5.20 1.20
N ARG A 589 24.93 5.05 1.07
CA ARG A 589 25.79 5.94 0.27
C ARG A 589 25.26 6.17 -1.16
N ASN A 590 24.72 5.15 -1.81
CA ASN A 590 24.20 5.23 -3.18
C ASN A 590 22.85 5.98 -3.29
N ASP A 591 22.21 6.27 -2.16
CA ASP A 591 20.94 6.99 -2.10
C ASP A 591 21.14 8.49 -1.94
N LEU A 592 22.34 8.89 -1.53
CA LEU A 592 22.65 10.27 -1.17
C LEU A 592 23.01 11.10 -2.42
N PRO A 593 22.59 12.39 -2.48
CA PRO A 593 22.94 13.27 -3.57
C PRO A 593 24.45 13.52 -3.71
N ASN A 594 25.15 13.69 -2.58
CA ASN A 594 26.58 14.01 -2.53
C ASN A 594 27.27 13.19 -1.43
N PRO A 595 27.47 11.88 -1.63
CA PRO A 595 27.88 10.99 -0.55
C PRO A 595 29.26 11.32 0.05
N ASP A 596 30.17 11.87 -0.75
CA ASP A 596 31.51 12.30 -0.30
C ASP A 596 31.47 13.44 0.74
N THR A 597 30.42 14.25 0.74
CA THR A 597 30.28 15.38 1.67
C THR A 597 29.51 15.01 2.93
N LEU A 598 28.97 13.79 3.02
CA LEU A 598 28.15 13.35 4.15
C LEU A 598 28.83 13.58 5.52
N PRO A 599 30.11 13.20 5.74
CA PRO A 599 30.74 13.39 7.06
C PRO A 599 30.85 14.86 7.48
N ALA A 600 31.16 15.75 6.52
CA ALA A 600 31.23 17.19 6.77
C ALA A 600 29.84 17.78 7.03
N GLU A 601 28.84 17.31 6.28
CA GLU A 601 27.45 17.75 6.41
C GLU A 601 26.85 17.34 7.77
N LEU A 602 27.06 16.10 8.20
CA LEU A 602 26.67 15.59 9.52
C LEU A 602 27.32 16.40 10.66
N HIS A 603 28.61 16.73 10.51
CA HIS A 603 29.29 17.61 11.46
C HIS A 603 28.62 18.99 11.54
N CYS A 604 28.35 19.63 10.41
CA CYS A 604 27.66 20.91 10.36
C CYS A 604 26.24 20.84 10.93
N TRP A 605 25.50 19.76 10.64
CA TRP A 605 24.15 19.51 11.17
C TRP A 605 24.17 19.46 12.70
N ARG A 606 25.12 18.72 13.27
CA ARG A 606 25.33 18.63 14.72
C ARG A 606 25.66 19.97 15.36
N ILE A 607 26.57 20.74 14.76
CA ILE A 607 26.96 22.06 15.26
C ILE A 607 25.77 23.03 15.25
N LYS A 608 24.97 23.03 14.17
CA LYS A 608 23.77 23.85 14.04
C LYS A 608 22.80 23.63 15.21
N TRP A 609 22.47 22.38 15.52
CA TRP A 609 21.50 22.06 16.58
C TRP A 609 22.07 22.16 18.00
N LYS A 610 23.38 21.93 18.16
CA LYS A 610 24.08 22.09 19.44
C LYS A 610 24.15 23.56 19.88
N HIS A 611 24.38 24.47 18.93
CA HIS A 611 24.53 25.91 19.18
C HIS A 611 23.28 26.74 18.86
N ARG A 612 22.12 26.09 18.72
CA ARG A 612 20.84 26.79 18.53
C ARG A 612 20.53 27.74 19.69
N GLY A 613 19.74 28.78 19.41
CA GLY A 613 19.21 29.65 20.46
C GLY A 613 18.33 28.87 21.45
N LYS A 614 18.37 29.22 22.75
CA LYS A 614 17.61 28.51 23.80
C LYS A 614 16.09 28.50 23.56
N GLU A 615 15.58 29.47 22.82
CA GLU A 615 14.16 29.62 22.48
C GLU A 615 13.73 28.70 21.33
N VAL A 616 14.67 28.10 20.59
CA VAL A 616 14.38 27.22 19.46
C VAL A 616 14.10 25.80 19.97
N ARG A 617 12.82 25.38 19.85
CA ARG A 617 12.40 23.99 20.08
C ARG A 617 13.11 23.06 19.11
N LEU A 618 13.55 21.91 19.60
CA LEU A 618 14.07 20.83 18.76
C LEU A 618 12.89 20.08 18.12
N PRO A 619 12.87 19.92 16.78
CA PRO A 619 11.94 19.01 16.12
C PRO A 619 12.00 17.61 16.74
N THR A 620 10.83 17.05 17.08
CA THR A 620 10.71 15.72 17.71
C THR A 620 10.53 14.60 16.71
N THR A 621 10.09 14.91 15.49
CA THR A 621 9.85 13.90 14.45
C THR A 621 10.64 14.17 13.16
N ILE A 622 10.72 13.15 12.30
CA ILE A 622 11.30 13.29 10.96
C ILE A 622 10.50 14.32 10.15
N HIS A 623 9.17 14.25 10.20
CA HIS A 623 8.30 15.17 9.47
C HIS A 623 8.56 16.62 9.88
N GLU A 624 8.52 16.94 11.18
CA GLU A 624 8.83 18.29 11.67
C GLU A 624 10.23 18.76 11.22
N THR A 625 11.21 17.85 11.21
CA THR A 625 12.57 18.16 10.76
C THR A 625 12.62 18.50 9.27
N LEU A 626 11.89 17.74 8.44
CA LEU A 626 11.81 17.96 6.99
C LEU A 626 11.01 19.20 6.60
N GLN A 627 10.13 19.71 7.48
CA GLN A 627 9.40 20.97 7.25
C GLN A 627 10.29 22.21 7.45
N LEU A 628 11.46 22.08 8.05
CA LEU A 628 12.35 23.21 8.28
C LEU A 628 12.98 23.73 6.98
N PRO A 629 12.97 25.06 6.72
CA PRO A 629 13.63 25.63 5.55
C PRO A 629 15.11 25.28 5.48
N ASP A 630 15.75 25.18 6.64
CA ASP A 630 17.18 24.96 6.78
C ASP A 630 17.64 23.58 6.34
N VAL A 631 16.74 22.57 6.34
CA VAL A 631 17.10 21.19 5.94
C VAL A 631 17.58 21.14 4.48
N LYS A 632 17.15 22.10 3.65
CA LYS A 632 17.55 22.23 2.24
C LYS A 632 19.04 22.55 2.07
N PHE A 633 19.70 23.10 3.09
CA PHE A 633 21.15 23.33 3.08
C PHE A 633 21.96 22.06 3.41
N PHE A 634 21.28 21.00 3.82
CA PHE A 634 21.86 19.69 4.15
C PHE A 634 21.23 18.64 3.22
N PRO A 635 21.64 18.59 1.94
CA PRO A 635 21.00 17.73 0.94
C PRO A 635 21.13 16.23 1.25
N ASN A 636 22.24 15.76 1.82
CA ASN A 636 22.38 14.35 2.20
C ASN A 636 21.52 14.02 3.41
N VAL A 637 21.50 14.87 4.44
CA VAL A 637 20.64 14.68 5.62
C VAL A 637 19.17 14.71 5.22
N ASN A 638 18.77 15.64 4.35
CA ASN A 638 17.41 15.72 3.82
C ASN A 638 17.01 14.43 3.09
N SER A 639 17.81 14.00 2.10
CA SER A 639 17.53 12.76 1.36
C SER A 639 17.50 11.54 2.28
N PHE A 640 18.39 11.46 3.25
CA PHE A 640 18.45 10.32 4.14
C PHE A 640 17.29 10.29 5.15
N LEU A 641 16.87 11.44 5.68
CA LEU A 641 15.66 11.54 6.50
C LEU A 641 14.42 11.08 5.71
N LYS A 642 14.34 11.37 4.40
CA LYS A 642 13.28 10.85 3.54
C LYS A 642 13.34 9.33 3.44
N VAL A 643 14.51 8.74 3.21
CA VAL A 643 14.71 7.28 3.20
C VAL A 643 14.25 6.66 4.53
N LEU A 644 14.73 7.19 5.67
CA LEU A 644 14.35 6.70 7.00
C LEU A 644 12.85 6.78 7.25
N SER A 645 12.19 7.85 6.82
CA SER A 645 10.74 8.03 6.96
C SER A 645 9.93 6.92 6.27
N THR A 646 10.45 6.37 5.17
CA THR A 646 9.76 5.29 4.44
C THR A 646 9.76 3.95 5.19
N LEU A 647 10.60 3.78 6.21
CA LEU A 647 10.70 2.51 6.96
C LEU A 647 9.33 2.13 7.57
N PRO A 648 8.83 0.90 7.31
CA PRO A 648 7.48 0.51 7.73
C PRO A 648 7.24 0.50 9.24
N ALA A 649 8.30 0.41 10.05
CA ALA A 649 8.21 0.42 11.51
C ALA A 649 7.79 1.78 12.08
N LEU A 650 8.05 2.89 11.36
CA LEU A 650 7.75 4.22 11.86
C LEU A 650 6.26 4.52 11.80
N LYS A 651 5.74 5.32 12.72
CA LYS A 651 4.33 5.71 12.68
C LYS A 651 4.03 6.60 11.46
N LEU A 652 2.85 6.42 10.85
CA LEU A 652 2.31 7.35 9.86
C LEU A 652 1.75 8.59 10.59
N GLU A 653 2.27 9.78 10.27
CA GLU A 653 1.79 11.04 10.84
C GLU A 653 0.57 11.53 10.03
N GLU A 654 -0.64 11.23 10.48
CA GLU A 654 -1.88 11.74 9.87
C GLU A 654 -2.75 12.50 10.88
N ASP A 655 -3.08 13.75 10.51
CA ASP A 655 -3.89 14.69 11.28
C ASP A 655 -5.42 14.41 11.17
N LYS A 656 -5.85 13.45 10.34
CA LYS A 656 -7.27 13.17 10.07
C LYS A 656 -7.49 11.67 9.85
N SER A 657 -8.41 11.10 10.62
CA SER A 657 -8.74 9.68 10.72
C SER A 657 -8.98 8.98 9.36
N ASP A 658 -8.15 7.99 9.06
CA ASP A 658 -8.37 6.77 8.27
C ASP A 658 -7.23 6.54 7.27
N THR A 659 -6.25 5.73 7.70
CA THR A 659 -5.18 5.22 6.84
C THR A 659 -5.74 4.46 5.63
N ALA A 660 -4.99 4.31 4.54
CA ALA A 660 -5.42 3.49 3.40
C ALA A 660 -5.81 2.06 3.81
N SER A 661 -5.05 1.47 4.75
CA SER A 661 -5.31 0.16 5.34
C SER A 661 -6.63 0.10 6.12
N GLU A 662 -6.99 1.15 6.87
CA GLU A 662 -8.27 1.26 7.57
C GLU A 662 -9.44 1.48 6.60
N ARG A 663 -9.26 2.31 5.56
CA ARG A 663 -10.25 2.51 4.49
C ARG A 663 -10.56 1.21 3.76
N LEU A 664 -9.54 0.42 3.40
CA LEU A 664 -9.71 -0.91 2.80
C LEU A 664 -10.52 -1.81 3.73
N ARG A 665 -10.13 -1.90 5.01
CA ARG A 665 -10.84 -2.72 5.99
C ARG A 665 -12.29 -2.29 6.18
N SER A 666 -12.54 -0.99 6.24
CA SER A 666 -13.88 -0.41 6.33
C SER A 666 -14.73 -0.80 5.12
N TYR A 667 -14.17 -0.72 3.90
CA TYR A 667 -14.85 -1.14 2.68
C TYR A 667 -15.21 -2.62 2.71
N LEU A 668 -14.23 -3.49 2.98
CA LEU A 668 -14.41 -4.95 2.98
C LEU A 668 -15.41 -5.45 4.04
N ASN A 669 -15.51 -4.75 5.18
CA ASN A 669 -16.53 -5.09 6.18
C ASN A 669 -17.94 -4.64 5.77
N SER A 670 -18.06 -3.68 4.85
CA SER A 670 -19.35 -3.12 4.44
C SER A 670 -19.96 -3.76 3.19
N VAL A 671 -19.12 -4.33 2.31
CA VAL A 671 -19.55 -4.91 1.03
C VAL A 671 -19.30 -6.42 1.03
N PRO A 672 -20.31 -7.26 0.79
CA PRO A 672 -20.13 -8.71 0.69
C PRO A 672 -19.14 -9.09 -0.42
N SER A 673 -18.32 -10.13 -0.20
CA SER A 673 -17.30 -10.57 -1.18
C SER A 673 -17.84 -10.87 -2.58
N ARG A 674 -19.10 -11.27 -2.70
CA ARG A 674 -19.77 -11.54 -4.00
C ARG A 674 -20.05 -10.28 -4.82
N GLN A 675 -20.22 -9.14 -4.16
CA GLN A 675 -20.53 -7.85 -4.77
C GLN A 675 -19.30 -6.94 -4.83
N CYS A 676 -18.19 -7.37 -4.25
CA CYS A 676 -16.95 -6.61 -4.16
C CYS A 676 -16.25 -6.58 -5.52
N ASN A 677 -16.05 -5.37 -6.07
CA ASN A 677 -15.34 -5.16 -7.33
C ASN A 677 -14.02 -4.42 -7.06
N LYS A 678 -12.90 -4.97 -7.57
CA LYS A 678 -11.54 -4.44 -7.32
C LYS A 678 -11.39 -2.98 -7.73
N SER A 679 -11.92 -2.61 -8.90
CA SER A 679 -11.85 -1.25 -9.43
C SER A 679 -12.66 -0.26 -8.58
N LEU A 680 -13.84 -0.65 -8.09
CA LEU A 680 -14.60 0.17 -7.15
C LEU A 680 -13.90 0.33 -5.79
N VAL A 681 -13.24 -0.71 -5.31
CA VAL A 681 -12.42 -0.65 -4.08
C VAL A 681 -11.30 0.37 -4.26
N MET A 682 -10.61 0.36 -5.40
CA MET A 682 -9.55 1.31 -5.74
C MET A 682 -10.05 2.76 -5.71
N LEU A 683 -11.23 3.02 -6.27
CA LEU A 683 -11.87 4.35 -6.23
C LEU A 683 -12.29 4.77 -4.82
N ASN A 684 -12.78 3.83 -4.00
CA ASN A 684 -13.27 4.14 -2.66
C ASN A 684 -12.14 4.48 -1.70
N ILE A 685 -11.08 3.68 -1.68
CA ILE A 685 -9.94 3.89 -0.79
C ILE A 685 -9.25 5.20 -1.16
N ASN A 686 -9.13 5.49 -2.46
CA ASN A 686 -8.41 6.64 -2.97
C ASN A 686 -9.32 7.85 -3.29
N THR A 687 -10.39 8.04 -2.50
CA THR A 687 -11.34 9.17 -2.64
C THR A 687 -10.70 10.56 -2.61
N HIS A 688 -9.54 10.68 -1.97
CA HIS A 688 -8.76 11.90 -1.83
C HIS A 688 -8.03 12.30 -3.13
N VAL A 689 -7.82 11.35 -4.06
CA VAL A 689 -7.22 11.60 -5.37
C VAL A 689 -8.22 12.38 -6.24
N LYS A 690 -7.77 13.41 -6.93
CA LYS A 690 -8.63 14.19 -7.83
C LYS A 690 -8.98 13.33 -9.05
N HIS A 691 -10.27 13.25 -9.36
CA HIS A 691 -10.75 12.52 -10.54
C HIS A 691 -10.94 13.54 -11.66
N ASP A 692 -10.08 13.47 -12.69
CA ASP A 692 -10.19 14.32 -13.86
C ASP A 692 -10.91 13.55 -14.98
N LEU A 693 -12.19 13.88 -15.17
CA LEU A 693 -13.04 13.20 -16.14
C LEU A 693 -12.56 13.41 -17.57
N ASP A 694 -11.96 14.56 -17.88
CA ASP A 694 -11.46 14.85 -19.23
C ASP A 694 -10.27 13.95 -19.54
N VAL A 695 -9.38 13.73 -18.57
CA VAL A 695 -8.29 12.78 -18.69
C VAL A 695 -8.80 11.35 -18.86
N MET A 696 -9.86 10.96 -18.14
CA MET A 696 -10.48 9.63 -18.27
C MET A 696 -11.08 9.44 -19.67
N VAL A 697 -11.84 10.42 -20.17
CA VAL A 697 -12.41 10.40 -21.53
C VAL A 697 -11.32 10.31 -22.59
N ASP A 698 -10.28 11.14 -22.50
CA ASP A 698 -9.16 11.13 -23.43
C ASP A 698 -8.40 9.79 -23.39
N LYS A 699 -8.23 9.17 -22.22
CA LYS A 699 -7.62 7.84 -22.10
C LYS A 699 -8.51 6.76 -22.71
N TYR A 700 -9.81 6.79 -22.45
CA TYR A 700 -10.74 5.83 -23.03
C TYR A 700 -10.69 5.86 -24.56
N CYS A 701 -10.81 7.04 -25.17
CA CYS A 701 -10.76 7.19 -26.63
C CYS A 701 -9.43 6.74 -27.24
N ARG A 702 -8.32 6.78 -26.48
CA ARG A 702 -7.01 6.30 -26.93
C ARG A 702 -6.84 4.79 -26.82
N LEU A 703 -7.41 4.18 -25.78
CA LEU A 703 -7.28 2.76 -25.49
C LEU A 703 -8.31 1.92 -26.24
N TYR A 704 -9.50 2.48 -26.50
CA TYR A 704 -10.64 1.80 -27.11
C TYR A 704 -11.22 2.66 -28.25
N PRO A 705 -10.52 2.77 -29.40
CA PRO A 705 -11.04 3.48 -30.58
C PRO A 705 -12.23 2.72 -31.20
N GLU A 706 -13.22 3.45 -31.72
CA GLU A 706 -14.46 2.84 -32.28
C GLU A 706 -14.21 1.93 -33.51
N ASP A 707 -13.06 2.03 -34.17
CA ASP A 707 -12.70 1.21 -35.35
C ASP A 707 -12.48 -0.28 -35.01
N ASP A 708 -12.32 -0.64 -33.73
CA ASP A 708 -12.24 -2.05 -33.29
C ASP A 708 -13.63 -2.71 -33.14
N ALA A 709 -14.72 -1.95 -33.28
CA ALA A 709 -16.09 -2.48 -33.16
C ALA A 709 -16.56 -3.34 -34.34
N GLU A 710 -15.90 -3.26 -35.52
CA GLU A 710 -16.23 -4.15 -36.65
C GLU A 710 -15.67 -5.58 -36.46
N ALA A 711 -14.66 -5.77 -35.61
CA ALA A 711 -14.23 -7.10 -35.18
C ALA A 711 -15.16 -7.71 -34.11
N GLU A 712 -15.99 -6.88 -33.45
CA GLU A 712 -16.90 -7.31 -32.38
C GLU A 712 -18.10 -8.11 -32.91
N ALA A 713 -18.56 -7.84 -34.14
CA ALA A 713 -19.66 -8.60 -34.74
C ALA A 713 -19.26 -10.03 -35.17
N GLU A 714 -18.02 -10.25 -35.62
CA GLU A 714 -17.54 -11.58 -36.03
C GLU A 714 -17.18 -12.47 -34.83
N SER A 715 -16.83 -11.88 -33.68
CA SER A 715 -16.44 -12.64 -32.48
C SER A 715 -17.64 -13.16 -31.66
N GLU A 716 -18.78 -12.46 -31.68
CA GLU A 716 -20.02 -12.92 -31.03
C GLU A 716 -20.69 -14.05 -31.82
N GLU A 717 -20.65 -14.02 -33.16
CA GLU A 717 -21.21 -15.12 -33.99
C GLU A 717 -20.45 -16.44 -33.78
N VAL A 718 -19.12 -16.40 -33.57
CA VAL A 718 -18.32 -17.60 -33.32
C VAL A 718 -18.52 -18.16 -31.91
N ALA A 719 -18.82 -17.31 -30.93
CA ALA A 719 -19.10 -17.74 -29.56
C ALA A 719 -20.50 -18.37 -29.40
N GLU A 720 -21.50 -17.91 -30.15
CA GLU A 720 -22.84 -18.52 -30.14
C GLU A 720 -22.90 -19.89 -30.85
N GLU A 721 -22.07 -20.11 -31.88
CA GLU A 721 -21.96 -21.43 -32.54
C GLU A 721 -21.27 -22.49 -31.66
N ASP A 722 -20.32 -22.10 -30.79
CA ASP A 722 -19.59 -23.05 -29.93
C ASP A 722 -20.37 -23.42 -28.65
N VAL A 723 -21.33 -22.59 -28.22
CA VAL A 723 -22.22 -22.86 -27.07
C VAL A 723 -23.40 -23.76 -27.45
N THR A 724 -23.75 -23.86 -28.72
CA THR A 724 -24.80 -24.78 -29.20
C THR A 724 -24.31 -26.21 -29.50
N MET A 725 -23.01 -26.50 -29.34
CA MET A 725 -22.41 -27.83 -29.57
C MET A 725 -21.68 -28.48 -28.37
N LYS A 726 -21.88 -28.03 -27.11
CA LYS A 726 -21.34 -28.73 -25.93
C LYS A 726 -22.33 -28.95 -24.79
#